data_AF-B7Q238-F1
#
_entry.id   AF-B7Q238-F1
#
_cell.length_a   1.000
_cell.length_b   1.000
_cell.length_c   1.000
_cell.angle_alpha   90.00
_cell.angle_beta   90.00
_cell.angle_gamma   90.00
#
_symmetry.space_group_name_H-M   'P 1'
#
loop_
_entity.id
_entity.type
_entity.pdbx_description
1 polymer ?
#
loop_
_entity_poly.entity_id
_entity_poly.type
_entity_poly.pdbx_seq_one_letter_code
_entity_poly.pdbx_strand_id
1 'polypeptide(L)'
;MAHSKPLTFSLHWNQEGWENPNTYTSACQRVFRMLERAHNLRVQTSEPLRKLNNGVYNDQTCQVLCTIQTSPFPDLEAYDVIRRHWCLAGKMPAFQGRLQWLVPDRNRGFRRGGTLYESIQLSSMSFGTFVGFGIFAESHKIDTITTFPGYTLTCTFKHGERMLQVLLELRHKCHRPTTLYRLTVPYGSILRVIIDDCVDRSATTDIFLHLQTFPLLCKKVEPPKTWRIQPTNPEHFFFDRVLELGCSCVSLFESQDLGGNSVMKLSFRHGQVERKVVDRLSRRCKRGTTFAYAPMQTREVGSQLKQARHWFNVTLMPHLSFSCCYALNAVLQQGNDAVAQMVLLQQQAFHNFVNNLVDFARANEGALEQALFCIRSAIEARSIVNVHVTLPELFRKFCLAYVPPKVPRGSCLVRRVFVTPSCVFFLPPNVHSENRVLRCFDAEYALRVSFRDDNLQHLSHSLMFHRQKEEMVDTIVAKFLRTGIEVGGRQFKFLASSCSQLRDHGVWLYAMDRQGFTAESIRRWMGDFSAIPNVAKKMARMGQCFSSTEESVKVPLHGGNMEEVPDVVGGVHPVSGKEFTFSDGIGMISTSLMQKVCKKLDLAEVPSAIQIRYAGYKGMLCVNPELRGDKLVLRDSMRKFSCSNSDSLEVIKVSAPRTVYLNRFLITILEQLGVPSRVFLCLQQKMMLTFADALVCESTALRVLCTYVGGTLPFLRLQQNGFCLARDPFVRLLLYTVYRSTMGKRRCRPQLFWPG
;
A
#
# COMPACT_ATOMS: atom_id res chain seq x y z
N MET A 1 20.13 -38.09 -33.65
CA MET A 1 18.93 -37.23 -33.77
C MET A 1 18.57 -36.73 -32.37
N ALA A 2 18.72 -35.43 -32.10
CA ALA A 2 18.33 -34.89 -30.80
C ALA A 2 16.81 -34.84 -30.72
N HIS A 3 16.19 -35.68 -29.88
CA HIS A 3 14.76 -35.59 -29.60
C HIS A 3 14.44 -34.18 -29.07
N SER A 4 13.61 -33.42 -29.79
CA SER A 4 13.12 -32.14 -29.27
C SER A 4 12.37 -32.41 -27.96
N LYS A 5 12.81 -31.76 -26.88
CA LYS A 5 12.11 -31.84 -25.60
C LYS A 5 10.70 -31.25 -25.77
N PRO A 6 9.63 -31.90 -25.28
CA PRO A 6 8.27 -31.51 -25.59
C PRO A 6 7.92 -30.11 -25.07
N LEU A 7 7.00 -29.44 -25.76
CA LEU A 7 6.43 -28.17 -25.31
C LEU A 7 5.49 -28.41 -24.15
N THR A 8 5.46 -27.46 -23.21
CA THR A 8 4.61 -27.56 -22.02
C THR A 8 3.76 -26.31 -21.87
N PHE A 9 2.48 -26.52 -21.61
CA PHE A 9 1.50 -25.49 -21.28
C PHE A 9 0.71 -25.90 -20.03
N SER A 10 0.29 -24.92 -19.23
CA SER A 10 -0.64 -25.12 -18.13
C SER A 10 -1.94 -24.38 -18.44
N LEU A 11 -3.05 -25.10 -18.55
CA LEU A 11 -4.37 -24.51 -18.62
C LEU A 11 -4.82 -24.15 -17.21
N HIS A 12 -5.19 -22.90 -16.95
CA HIS A 12 -5.78 -22.45 -15.69
C HIS A 12 -7.22 -22.00 -15.90
N TRP A 13 -8.11 -22.42 -14.99
CA TRP A 13 -9.49 -21.94 -14.95
C TRP A 13 -10.02 -21.83 -13.53
N ASN A 14 -11.04 -21.00 -13.32
CA ASN A 14 -11.83 -21.02 -12.09
C ASN A 14 -13.03 -21.96 -12.26
N GLN A 15 -13.18 -22.91 -11.35
CA GLN A 15 -14.37 -23.75 -11.30
C GLN A 15 -15.48 -23.01 -10.57
N GLU A 16 -16.61 -22.78 -11.22
CA GLU A 16 -17.82 -22.35 -10.52
C GLU A 16 -18.47 -23.56 -9.83
N GLY A 17 -18.92 -23.39 -8.58
CA GLY A 17 -19.33 -24.50 -7.71
C GLY A 17 -20.48 -25.39 -8.24
N TRP A 18 -21.20 -24.93 -9.26
CA TRP A 18 -22.30 -25.65 -9.91
C TRP A 18 -21.90 -26.32 -11.24
N GLU A 19 -20.71 -26.05 -11.78
CA GLU A 19 -20.26 -26.62 -13.06
C GLU A 19 -19.42 -27.89 -12.88
N ASN A 20 -19.71 -28.89 -13.72
CA ASN A 20 -18.93 -30.13 -13.76
C ASN A 20 -17.50 -29.83 -14.28
N PRO A 21 -16.44 -30.11 -13.49
CA PRO A 21 -15.06 -29.78 -13.88
C PRO A 21 -14.60 -30.52 -15.15
N ASN A 22 -15.26 -31.63 -15.52
CA ASN A 22 -14.99 -32.35 -16.76
C ASN A 22 -15.31 -31.53 -18.02
N THR A 23 -16.15 -30.49 -17.92
CA THR A 23 -16.51 -29.64 -19.07
C THR A 23 -15.31 -28.83 -19.60
N TYR A 24 -14.49 -28.27 -18.70
CA TYR A 24 -13.27 -27.53 -19.03
C TYR A 24 -12.21 -28.44 -19.67
N THR A 25 -11.97 -29.59 -19.04
CA THR A 25 -11.02 -30.59 -19.52
C THR A 25 -11.46 -31.16 -20.88
N SER A 26 -12.75 -31.42 -21.06
CA SER A 26 -13.31 -31.90 -22.34
C SER A 26 -13.18 -30.87 -23.45
N ALA A 27 -13.42 -29.58 -23.16
CA ALA A 27 -13.22 -28.49 -24.12
C ALA A 27 -11.75 -28.39 -24.55
N CYS A 28 -10.83 -28.44 -23.59
CA CYS A 28 -9.38 -28.45 -23.81
C CYS A 28 -8.96 -29.61 -24.72
N GLN A 29 -9.38 -30.84 -24.40
CA GLN A 29 -9.07 -32.03 -25.20
C GLN A 29 -9.62 -31.95 -26.63
N ARG A 30 -10.82 -31.38 -26.82
CA ARG A 30 -11.40 -31.20 -28.16
C ARG A 30 -10.56 -30.27 -29.03
N VAL A 31 -10.11 -29.14 -28.48
CA VAL A 31 -9.24 -28.19 -29.22
C VAL A 31 -7.90 -28.84 -29.56
N PHE A 32 -7.29 -29.55 -28.60
CA PHE A 32 -6.03 -30.23 -28.87
C PHE A 32 -6.18 -31.34 -29.91
N ARG A 33 -7.26 -32.14 -29.91
CA ARG A 33 -7.53 -33.13 -30.98
C ARG A 33 -7.67 -32.47 -32.36
N MET A 34 -8.24 -31.27 -32.43
CA MET A 34 -8.31 -30.51 -33.70
C MET A 34 -6.90 -30.11 -34.17
N LEU A 35 -6.03 -29.67 -33.25
CA LEU A 35 -4.63 -29.36 -33.51
C LEU A 35 -3.80 -30.59 -33.92
N GLU A 36 -4.00 -31.74 -33.28
CA GLU A 36 -3.35 -33.01 -33.62
C GLU A 36 -3.67 -33.41 -35.08
N ARG A 37 -4.96 -33.31 -35.47
CA ARG A 37 -5.41 -33.62 -36.83
C ARG A 37 -4.88 -32.64 -37.89
N ALA A 38 -4.83 -31.35 -37.56
CA ALA A 38 -4.46 -30.31 -38.52
C ALA A 38 -2.95 -30.15 -38.72
N HIS A 39 -2.14 -30.46 -37.70
CA HIS A 39 -0.70 -30.12 -37.68
C HIS A 39 0.22 -31.29 -37.30
N ASN A 40 -0.30 -32.53 -37.23
CA ASN A 40 0.45 -33.74 -36.87
C ASN A 40 1.22 -33.62 -35.53
N LEU A 41 0.62 -32.91 -34.57
CA LEU A 41 1.12 -32.78 -33.20
C LEU A 41 0.62 -33.97 -32.36
N ARG A 42 1.32 -34.31 -31.27
CA ARG A 42 0.82 -35.28 -30.28
C ARG A 42 0.73 -34.61 -28.91
N VAL A 43 -0.45 -34.60 -28.31
CA VAL A 43 -0.75 -33.90 -27.05
C VAL A 43 -1.07 -34.91 -25.94
N GLN A 44 -0.50 -34.71 -24.77
CA GLN A 44 -0.81 -35.43 -23.53
C GLN A 44 -1.30 -34.44 -22.49
N THR A 45 -2.43 -34.73 -21.83
CA THR A 45 -2.98 -33.90 -20.75
C THR A 45 -2.95 -34.66 -19.43
N SER A 46 -2.52 -34.00 -18.34
CA SER A 46 -2.64 -34.54 -16.99
C SER A 46 -4.09 -34.53 -16.50
N GLU A 47 -4.33 -35.19 -15.37
CA GLU A 47 -5.57 -35.00 -14.61
C GLU A 47 -5.67 -33.57 -14.06
N PRO A 48 -6.89 -33.05 -13.88
CA PRO A 48 -7.12 -31.73 -13.31
C PRO A 48 -6.75 -31.69 -11.83
N LEU A 49 -5.93 -30.72 -11.44
CA LEU A 49 -5.50 -30.51 -10.05
C LEU A 49 -5.91 -29.12 -9.57
N ARG A 50 -6.29 -28.98 -8.30
CA ARG A 50 -6.41 -27.67 -7.67
C ARG A 50 -5.02 -27.07 -7.46
N LYS A 51 -4.87 -25.80 -7.81
CA LYS A 51 -3.61 -25.11 -7.61
C LYS A 51 -3.43 -24.77 -6.13
N LEU A 52 -2.49 -25.45 -5.47
CA LEU A 52 -2.09 -25.11 -4.11
C LEU A 52 -1.52 -23.69 -4.09
N ASN A 53 -2.07 -22.84 -3.23
CA ASN A 53 -1.59 -21.48 -3.02
C ASN A 53 -1.28 -21.28 -1.54
N ASN A 54 -0.14 -20.69 -1.22
CA ASN A 54 0.30 -20.44 0.17
C ASN A 54 -0.33 -19.14 0.75
N GLY A 55 -1.46 -18.69 0.20
CA GLY A 55 -2.16 -17.47 0.61
C GLY A 55 -3.21 -17.73 1.70
N VAL A 56 -3.75 -16.66 2.28
CA VAL A 56 -4.86 -16.73 3.27
C VAL A 56 -6.15 -17.27 2.65
N TYR A 57 -6.29 -17.11 1.33
CA TYR A 57 -7.38 -17.62 0.49
C TYR A 57 -6.87 -18.83 -0.32
N ASN A 58 -7.64 -19.92 -0.28
CA ASN A 58 -7.43 -21.05 -1.17
C ASN A 58 -7.96 -20.67 -2.54
N ASP A 59 -7.03 -20.44 -3.48
CA ASP A 59 -7.37 -20.13 -4.85
C ASP A 59 -8.21 -21.27 -5.46
N GLN A 60 -9.42 -20.96 -5.93
CA GLN A 60 -10.30 -21.92 -6.62
C GLN A 60 -9.82 -22.23 -8.04
N THR A 61 -8.65 -21.72 -8.43
CA THR A 61 -8.01 -22.04 -9.70
C THR A 61 -7.67 -23.53 -9.79
N CYS A 62 -8.23 -24.19 -10.80
CA CYS A 62 -7.82 -25.50 -11.26
C CYS A 62 -6.77 -25.38 -12.37
N GLN A 63 -5.94 -26.41 -12.51
CA GLN A 63 -4.92 -26.49 -13.55
C GLN A 63 -4.84 -27.88 -14.20
N VAL A 64 -4.53 -27.90 -15.50
CA VAL A 64 -4.17 -29.10 -16.26
C VAL A 64 -2.86 -28.84 -16.98
N LEU A 65 -1.92 -29.77 -16.85
CA LEU A 65 -0.66 -29.73 -17.58
C LEU A 65 -0.84 -30.39 -18.94
N CYS A 66 -0.42 -29.70 -20.00
CA CYS A 66 -0.47 -30.18 -21.37
C CYS A 66 0.95 -30.26 -21.92
N THR A 67 1.34 -31.44 -22.39
CA THR A 67 2.66 -31.72 -22.99
C THR A 67 2.49 -32.06 -24.46
N ILE A 68 3.22 -31.38 -25.34
CA ILE A 68 3.05 -31.47 -26.79
C ILE A 68 4.37 -31.88 -27.44
N GLN A 69 4.35 -32.99 -28.18
CA GLN A 69 5.46 -33.45 -29.01
C GLN A 69 5.33 -32.85 -30.41
N THR A 70 6.43 -32.27 -30.90
CA THR A 70 6.42 -31.38 -32.07
C THR A 70 7.05 -31.96 -33.33
N SER A 71 7.65 -33.16 -33.33
CA SER A 71 8.35 -33.70 -34.51
C SER A 71 7.42 -33.93 -35.71
N PRO A 72 7.67 -33.36 -36.92
CA PRO A 72 8.86 -32.63 -37.39
C PRO A 72 8.74 -31.08 -37.38
N PHE A 73 7.68 -30.52 -36.80
CA PHE A 73 7.36 -29.10 -36.74
C PHE A 73 8.30 -28.33 -35.78
N PRO A 74 8.91 -27.19 -36.20
CA PRO A 74 9.71 -26.38 -35.29
C PRO A 74 8.90 -25.92 -34.08
N ASP A 75 9.43 -26.11 -32.87
CA ASP A 75 8.81 -25.74 -31.59
C ASP A 75 8.19 -24.32 -31.60
N LEU A 76 8.87 -23.37 -32.25
CA LEU A 76 8.45 -21.98 -32.34
C LEU A 76 7.19 -21.78 -33.19
N GLU A 77 7.10 -22.48 -34.32
CA GLU A 77 5.91 -22.46 -35.17
C GLU A 77 4.76 -23.17 -34.46
N ALA A 78 5.04 -24.28 -33.77
CA ALA A 78 4.05 -25.00 -32.96
C ALA A 78 3.42 -24.06 -31.92
N TYR A 79 4.24 -23.30 -31.19
CA TYR A 79 3.77 -22.30 -30.23
C TYR A 79 2.84 -21.26 -30.86
N ASP A 80 3.18 -20.74 -32.04
CA ASP A 80 2.37 -19.74 -32.74
C ASP A 80 1.04 -20.30 -33.23
N VAL A 81 1.05 -21.54 -33.74
CA VAL A 81 -0.16 -22.24 -34.17
C VAL A 81 -1.08 -22.52 -32.98
N ILE A 82 -0.55 -23.06 -31.87
CA ILE A 82 -1.33 -23.43 -30.69
C ILE A 82 -1.99 -22.20 -30.07
N ARG A 83 -1.24 -21.11 -29.84
CA ARG A 83 -1.79 -19.92 -29.20
C ARG A 83 -2.90 -19.27 -30.02
N ARG A 84 -2.75 -19.21 -31.35
CA ARG A 84 -3.76 -18.62 -32.27
C ARG A 84 -5.01 -19.48 -32.32
N HIS A 85 -4.87 -20.79 -32.46
CA HIS A 85 -6.01 -21.71 -32.44
C HIS A 85 -6.73 -21.68 -31.08
N TRP A 86 -5.99 -21.54 -29.97
CA TRP A 86 -6.59 -21.44 -28.65
C TRP A 86 -7.50 -20.21 -28.52
N CYS A 87 -6.99 -19.03 -28.88
CA CYS A 87 -7.76 -17.79 -28.86
C CYS A 87 -8.94 -17.82 -29.85
N LEU A 88 -8.74 -18.35 -31.06
CA LEU A 88 -9.78 -18.44 -32.07
C LEU A 88 -10.90 -19.42 -31.68
N ALA A 89 -10.54 -20.64 -31.25
CA ALA A 89 -11.51 -21.65 -30.85
C ALA A 89 -12.38 -21.18 -29.68
N GLY A 90 -11.80 -20.42 -28.75
CA GLY A 90 -12.52 -19.88 -27.59
C GLY A 90 -13.62 -18.88 -27.91
N LYS A 91 -13.60 -18.30 -29.11
CA LYS A 91 -14.67 -17.41 -29.60
C LYS A 91 -15.85 -18.16 -30.19
N MET A 92 -15.73 -19.47 -30.42
CA MET A 92 -16.84 -20.28 -30.89
C MET A 92 -17.85 -20.55 -29.74
N PRO A 93 -19.16 -20.52 -29.98
CA PRO A 93 -20.18 -20.75 -28.95
C PRO A 93 -20.00 -22.06 -28.18
N ALA A 94 -19.45 -23.10 -28.82
CA ALA A 94 -19.20 -24.40 -28.20
C ALA A 94 -18.13 -24.37 -27.09
N PHE A 95 -17.24 -23.38 -27.10
CA PHE A 95 -16.05 -23.28 -26.23
C PHE A 95 -16.03 -22.01 -25.37
N GLN A 96 -16.99 -21.11 -25.58
CA GLN A 96 -17.10 -19.83 -24.88
C GLN A 96 -17.14 -20.03 -23.35
N GLY A 97 -16.30 -19.28 -22.63
CA GLY A 97 -16.17 -19.36 -21.16
C GLY A 97 -15.35 -20.55 -20.64
N ARG A 98 -15.16 -21.60 -21.46
CA ARG A 98 -14.48 -22.86 -21.07
C ARG A 98 -12.99 -22.85 -21.40
N LEU A 99 -12.59 -22.23 -22.51
CA LEU A 99 -11.17 -22.05 -22.83
C LEU A 99 -10.68 -20.78 -22.14
N GLN A 100 -10.04 -20.95 -20.99
CA GLN A 100 -9.51 -19.84 -20.18
C GLN A 100 -8.01 -19.66 -20.45
N TRP A 101 -7.18 -19.50 -19.41
CA TRP A 101 -5.79 -19.09 -19.59
C TRP A 101 -4.89 -20.26 -19.95
N LEU A 102 -4.29 -20.22 -21.14
CA LEU A 102 -3.24 -21.13 -21.56
C LEU A 102 -1.86 -20.51 -21.27
N VAL A 103 -1.16 -21.03 -20.27
CA VAL A 103 0.13 -20.52 -19.79
C VAL A 103 1.28 -21.33 -20.38
N PRO A 104 2.11 -20.78 -21.30
CA PRO A 104 3.28 -21.48 -21.82
C PRO A 104 4.44 -21.56 -20.81
N ASP A 105 5.31 -22.56 -20.94
CA ASP A 105 6.63 -22.52 -20.30
C ASP A 105 7.45 -21.32 -20.80
N ARG A 106 7.71 -20.37 -19.90
CA ARG A 106 8.41 -19.12 -20.20
C ARG A 106 9.85 -19.30 -20.68
N ASN A 107 10.52 -20.40 -20.33
CA ASN A 107 11.90 -20.65 -20.76
C ASN A 107 11.99 -21.09 -22.23
N ARG A 108 10.90 -21.62 -22.79
CA ARG A 108 10.85 -22.20 -24.14
C ARG A 108 9.93 -21.44 -25.09
N GLY A 109 8.86 -20.82 -24.58
CA GLY A 109 7.84 -20.16 -25.37
C GLY A 109 8.26 -18.83 -26.04
N PHE A 110 9.37 -18.20 -25.63
CA PHE A 110 9.72 -16.82 -26.02
C PHE A 110 11.19 -16.70 -26.53
N ARG A 111 11.46 -16.07 -27.70
CA ARG A 111 12.81 -15.94 -28.32
C ARG A 111 13.71 -14.88 -27.71
N ARG A 112 15.05 -15.02 -27.85
CA ARG A 112 16.04 -14.00 -27.47
C ARG A 112 16.11 -12.88 -28.52
N GLY A 113 15.16 -11.94 -28.48
CA GLY A 113 15.18 -10.73 -29.33
C GLY A 113 16.12 -9.63 -28.81
N GLY A 114 16.66 -8.83 -29.75
CA GLY A 114 17.63 -7.75 -29.51
C GLY A 114 17.06 -6.33 -29.46
N THR A 115 15.79 -6.10 -29.80
CA THR A 115 15.20 -4.75 -29.86
C THR A 115 15.20 -4.09 -28.48
N LEU A 116 15.86 -2.93 -28.36
CA LEU A 116 15.99 -2.18 -27.11
C LEU A 116 14.80 -1.24 -26.87
N TYR A 117 14.22 -0.72 -27.96
CA TYR A 117 13.18 0.27 -27.99
C TYR A 117 12.26 0.01 -29.19
N GLU A 118 10.96 0.03 -28.98
CA GLU A 118 9.98 -0.11 -30.07
C GLU A 118 8.75 0.73 -29.76
N SER A 119 8.23 1.46 -30.76
CA SER A 119 7.07 2.34 -30.62
C SER A 119 6.02 1.95 -31.63
N ILE A 120 4.84 1.61 -31.15
CA ILE A 120 3.76 1.01 -31.95
C ILE A 120 2.49 1.81 -31.73
N GLN A 121 1.77 2.12 -32.81
CA GLN A 121 0.49 2.81 -32.74
C GLN A 121 -0.59 1.87 -32.19
N LEU A 122 -1.44 2.39 -31.28
CA LEU A 122 -2.58 1.63 -30.74
C LEU A 122 -3.84 1.93 -31.55
N SER A 123 -4.70 0.91 -31.73
CA SER A 123 -6.07 1.14 -32.22
C SER A 123 -6.95 1.73 -31.12
N SER A 124 -6.83 1.18 -29.90
CA SER A 124 -7.49 1.69 -28.70
C SER A 124 -6.74 1.26 -27.43
N MET A 125 -7.07 1.91 -26.32
CA MET A 125 -6.64 1.55 -24.99
C MET A 125 -7.87 1.54 -24.07
N SER A 126 -7.96 0.55 -23.18
CA SER A 126 -9.04 0.47 -22.21
C SER A 126 -8.54 0.19 -20.81
N PHE A 127 -9.35 0.58 -19.82
CA PHE A 127 -9.12 0.34 -18.40
C PHE A 127 -10.24 -0.51 -17.83
N GLY A 128 -9.89 -1.45 -16.96
CA GLY A 128 -10.88 -2.35 -16.38
C GLY A 128 -10.31 -3.26 -15.32
N THR A 129 -11.02 -4.36 -15.08
CA THR A 129 -10.61 -5.44 -14.16
C THR A 129 -10.99 -6.79 -14.76
N PHE A 130 -10.38 -7.86 -14.24
CA PHE A 130 -10.78 -9.22 -14.60
C PHE A 130 -11.94 -9.70 -13.74
N VAL A 131 -12.88 -10.37 -14.39
CA VAL A 131 -13.98 -11.09 -13.74
C VAL A 131 -13.79 -12.56 -14.07
N GLY A 132 -13.28 -13.32 -13.09
CA GLY A 132 -12.74 -14.65 -13.34
C GLY A 132 -11.56 -14.61 -14.34
N PHE A 133 -11.41 -15.67 -15.12
CA PHE A 133 -10.33 -15.82 -16.10
C PHE A 133 -10.80 -15.59 -17.54
N GLY A 134 -12.11 -15.46 -17.78
CA GLY A 134 -12.68 -15.35 -19.13
C GLY A 134 -13.16 -13.95 -19.51
N ILE A 135 -13.39 -13.05 -18.54
CA ILE A 135 -14.03 -11.76 -18.77
C ILE A 135 -13.12 -10.60 -18.38
N PHE A 136 -12.99 -9.63 -19.28
CA PHE A 136 -12.47 -8.31 -19.00
C PHE A 136 -13.64 -7.34 -18.90
N ALA A 137 -13.92 -6.88 -17.67
CA ALA A 137 -14.93 -5.88 -17.41
C ALA A 137 -14.34 -4.49 -17.72
N GLU A 138 -14.66 -3.97 -18.90
CA GLU A 138 -14.17 -2.70 -19.43
C GLU A 138 -14.94 -1.56 -18.79
N SER A 139 -14.23 -0.69 -18.07
CA SER A 139 -14.81 0.49 -17.42
C SER A 139 -14.76 1.70 -18.34
N HIS A 140 -13.63 1.92 -18.99
CA HIS A 140 -13.37 3.08 -19.85
C HIS A 140 -12.56 2.64 -21.06
N LYS A 141 -12.85 3.24 -22.21
CA LYS A 141 -12.15 3.01 -23.47
C LYS A 141 -11.79 4.34 -24.11
N ILE A 142 -10.59 4.40 -24.66
CA ILE A 142 -10.07 5.52 -25.45
C ILE A 142 -9.68 4.93 -26.81
N ASP A 143 -10.35 5.34 -27.87
CA ASP A 143 -10.03 4.88 -29.22
C ASP A 143 -9.55 6.02 -30.13
N THR A 144 -8.93 5.62 -31.23
CA THR A 144 -8.36 6.51 -32.25
C THR A 144 -9.30 6.81 -33.43
N ILE A 145 -10.39 6.05 -33.59
CA ILE A 145 -11.23 6.02 -34.81
C ILE A 145 -12.53 6.82 -34.63
N THR A 146 -13.17 6.75 -33.46
CA THR A 146 -14.47 7.38 -33.18
C THR A 146 -14.34 8.84 -32.72
N THR A 147 -13.12 9.33 -32.47
CA THR A 147 -12.92 10.59 -31.75
C THR A 147 -12.51 11.80 -32.58
N PHE A 148 -12.40 11.79 -33.92
CA PHE A 148 -11.74 12.92 -34.62
C PHE A 148 -12.49 14.28 -34.59
N PRO A 149 -11.82 15.42 -34.28
CA PRO A 149 -10.51 15.56 -33.62
C PRO A 149 -10.47 14.94 -32.22
N GLY A 150 -9.49 14.07 -31.97
CA GLY A 150 -9.47 13.18 -30.80
C GLY A 150 -8.06 12.72 -30.41
N TYR A 151 -7.95 11.48 -29.95
CA TYR A 151 -6.70 10.93 -29.42
C TYR A 151 -5.88 10.18 -30.46
N THR A 152 -4.59 10.50 -30.56
CA THR A 152 -3.57 9.61 -31.15
C THR A 152 -2.89 8.85 -30.02
N LEU A 153 -2.88 7.52 -30.12
CA LEU A 153 -2.35 6.64 -29.08
C LEU A 153 -1.09 5.92 -29.58
N THR A 154 -0.01 6.02 -28.82
CA THR A 154 1.25 5.33 -29.11
C THR A 154 1.77 4.62 -27.87
N CYS A 155 2.12 3.34 -28.01
CA CYS A 155 2.75 2.55 -26.97
C CYS A 155 4.22 2.34 -27.27
N THR A 156 5.08 2.69 -26.33
CA THR A 156 6.53 2.61 -26.45
C THR A 156 7.08 1.62 -25.43
N PHE A 157 7.70 0.54 -25.92
CA PHE A 157 8.36 -0.49 -25.12
C PHE A 157 9.84 -0.14 -24.95
N LYS A 158 10.18 0.44 -23.80
CA LYS A 158 11.57 0.74 -23.41
C LYS A 158 12.19 -0.45 -22.67
N HIS A 159 12.50 -1.53 -23.40
CA HIS A 159 13.01 -2.77 -22.82
C HIS A 159 14.39 -2.64 -22.13
N GLY A 160 15.19 -1.65 -22.54
CA GLY A 160 16.45 -1.29 -21.87
C GLY A 160 16.23 -0.78 -20.44
N GLU A 161 15.26 0.12 -20.28
CA GLU A 161 14.88 0.76 -19.02
C GLU A 161 13.87 -0.08 -18.19
N ARG A 162 13.35 -1.17 -18.77
CA ARG A 162 12.33 -2.05 -18.18
C ARG A 162 11.03 -1.30 -17.86
N MET A 163 10.57 -0.51 -18.82
CA MET A 163 9.33 0.24 -18.70
C MET A 163 8.55 0.28 -20.02
N LEU A 164 7.25 0.49 -19.93
CA LEU A 164 6.33 0.76 -21.03
C LEU A 164 5.77 2.16 -20.83
N GLN A 165 5.71 2.94 -21.90
CA GLN A 165 5.09 4.26 -21.89
C GLN A 165 3.94 4.29 -22.88
N VAL A 166 2.77 4.73 -22.45
CA VAL A 166 1.65 5.04 -23.36
C VAL A 166 1.54 6.55 -23.46
N LEU A 167 1.69 7.07 -24.68
CA LEU A 167 1.54 8.46 -25.03
C LEU A 167 0.14 8.67 -25.63
N LEU A 168 -0.58 9.65 -25.10
CA LEU A 168 -1.90 10.05 -25.58
C LEU A 168 -1.83 11.49 -26.04
N GLU A 169 -1.84 11.70 -27.34
CA GLU A 169 -1.82 13.03 -27.95
C GLU A 169 -3.26 13.45 -28.28
N LEU A 170 -3.77 14.44 -27.55
CA LEU A 170 -5.12 14.97 -27.73
C LEU A 170 -5.11 16.17 -28.68
N ARG A 171 -5.80 16.03 -29.81
CA ARG A 171 -6.10 17.13 -30.74
C ARG A 171 -7.47 17.72 -30.39
N HIS A 172 -7.49 19.00 -30.05
CA HIS A 172 -8.68 19.66 -29.53
C HIS A 172 -9.60 20.17 -30.65
N LYS A 173 -10.92 20.11 -30.43
CA LYS A 173 -11.92 20.82 -31.24
C LYS A 173 -12.02 22.31 -30.88
N CYS A 174 -11.64 22.71 -29.67
CA CYS A 174 -11.77 24.08 -29.15
C CYS A 174 -10.58 25.02 -29.45
N HIS A 175 -9.81 24.75 -30.52
CA HIS A 175 -8.62 25.52 -30.94
C HIS A 175 -7.48 25.64 -29.90
N ARG A 176 -7.52 24.86 -28.81
CA ARG A 176 -6.39 24.73 -27.87
C ARG A 176 -5.22 23.98 -28.53
N PRO A 177 -3.97 24.26 -28.12
CA PRO A 177 -2.82 23.52 -28.60
C PRO A 177 -2.92 22.04 -28.20
N THR A 178 -2.37 21.17 -29.05
CA THR A 178 -2.30 19.73 -28.81
C THR A 178 -1.75 19.44 -27.42
N THR A 179 -2.44 18.58 -26.69
CA THR A 179 -2.03 18.20 -25.33
C THR A 179 -1.49 16.78 -25.33
N LEU A 180 -0.27 16.59 -24.84
CA LEU A 180 0.34 15.27 -24.71
C LEU A 180 0.25 14.77 -23.27
N TYR A 181 -0.38 13.62 -23.09
CA TYR A 181 -0.39 12.88 -21.83
C TYR A 181 0.52 11.65 -21.91
N ARG A 182 0.96 11.18 -20.74
CA ARG A 182 1.83 10.03 -20.60
C ARG A 182 1.44 9.19 -19.40
N LEU A 183 1.30 7.89 -19.63
CA LEU A 183 1.22 6.85 -18.61
C LEU A 183 2.49 6.01 -18.66
N THR A 184 3.08 5.75 -17.50
CA THR A 184 4.33 4.96 -17.40
C THR A 184 4.11 3.72 -16.55
N VAL A 185 4.40 2.55 -17.11
CA VAL A 185 4.27 1.24 -16.47
C VAL A 185 5.65 0.59 -16.35
N PRO A 186 6.25 0.56 -15.15
CA PRO A 186 7.45 -0.22 -14.91
C PRO A 186 7.17 -1.72 -15.09
N TYR A 187 8.05 -2.47 -15.73
CA TYR A 187 7.86 -3.92 -15.90
C TYR A 187 7.81 -4.68 -14.57
N GLY A 188 8.38 -4.08 -13.52
CA GLY A 188 8.31 -4.60 -12.16
C GLY A 188 6.94 -4.52 -11.50
N SER A 189 6.00 -3.71 -12.03
CA SER A 189 4.62 -3.62 -11.53
C SER A 189 3.63 -4.52 -12.29
N ILE A 190 4.05 -5.11 -13.40
CA ILE A 190 3.22 -6.03 -14.21
C ILE A 190 3.23 -7.41 -13.54
N LEU A 191 2.05 -7.84 -13.08
CA LEU A 191 1.84 -9.13 -12.44
C LEU A 191 1.51 -10.21 -13.47
N ARG A 192 0.67 -9.87 -14.44
CA ARG A 192 0.22 -10.78 -15.49
C ARG A 192 0.10 -10.07 -16.82
N VAL A 193 0.42 -10.77 -17.90
CA VAL A 193 0.23 -10.33 -19.28
C VAL A 193 -0.64 -11.37 -19.96
N ILE A 194 -1.87 -11.01 -20.30
CA ILE A 194 -2.80 -11.86 -21.02
C ILE A 194 -2.87 -11.36 -22.46
N ILE A 195 -2.82 -12.28 -23.42
CA ILE A 195 -2.81 -11.96 -24.84
C ILE A 195 -3.99 -12.68 -25.49
N ASP A 196 -4.90 -11.91 -26.07
CA ASP A 196 -5.90 -12.42 -27.00
C ASP A 196 -5.42 -12.12 -28.41
N ASP A 197 -4.87 -13.13 -29.09
CA ASP A 197 -4.38 -13.00 -30.46
C ASP A 197 -5.33 -13.70 -31.42
N CYS A 198 -6.27 -12.93 -31.97
CA CYS A 198 -7.22 -13.42 -32.95
C CYS A 198 -6.83 -13.03 -34.36
N VAL A 199 -6.82 -14.03 -35.25
CA VAL A 199 -6.41 -13.89 -36.65
C VAL A 199 -7.66 -13.86 -37.51
N ASP A 200 -8.35 -12.73 -37.55
CA ASP A 200 -9.30 -12.42 -38.61
C ASP A 200 -8.95 -11.03 -39.19
N ARG A 201 -9.27 -10.76 -40.47
CA ARG A 201 -8.81 -9.56 -41.20
C ARG A 201 -9.29 -8.24 -40.59
N SER A 202 -10.30 -8.28 -39.71
CA SER A 202 -10.82 -7.16 -38.91
C SER A 202 -10.39 -7.18 -37.44
N ALA A 203 -9.59 -8.16 -37.01
CA ALA A 203 -9.29 -8.42 -35.60
C ALA A 203 -8.12 -7.57 -35.07
N THR A 204 -8.17 -7.25 -33.78
CA THR A 204 -7.06 -6.66 -33.02
C THR A 204 -6.31 -7.74 -32.26
N THR A 205 -5.01 -7.53 -32.03
CA THR A 205 -4.27 -8.25 -31.00
C THR A 205 -4.40 -7.44 -29.71
N ASP A 206 -5.02 -8.03 -28.68
CA ASP A 206 -5.24 -7.35 -27.40
C ASP A 206 -4.25 -7.86 -26.35
N ILE A 207 -3.54 -6.92 -25.71
CA ILE A 207 -2.62 -7.21 -24.61
C ILE A 207 -3.19 -6.59 -23.33
N PHE A 208 -3.53 -7.44 -22.37
CA PHE A 208 -4.01 -7.05 -21.06
C PHE A 208 -2.86 -7.08 -20.05
N LEU A 209 -2.53 -5.91 -19.51
CA LEU A 209 -1.51 -5.75 -18.47
C LEU A 209 -2.20 -5.65 -17.12
N HIS A 210 -2.11 -6.70 -16.31
CA HIS A 210 -2.59 -6.70 -14.93
C HIS A 210 -1.51 -6.11 -14.02
N LEU A 211 -1.80 -4.95 -13.43
CA LEU A 211 -0.86 -4.10 -12.72
C LEU A 211 -1.06 -4.17 -11.20
N GLN A 212 0.06 -4.08 -10.46
CA GLN A 212 0.01 -3.94 -9.00
C GLN A 212 -0.63 -2.61 -8.58
N THR A 213 -0.20 -1.52 -9.22
CA THR A 213 -0.65 -0.14 -8.98
C THR A 213 -0.98 0.51 -10.31
N PHE A 214 -2.00 1.36 -10.33
CA PHE A 214 -2.36 2.13 -11.51
C PHE A 214 -1.21 3.10 -11.89
N PRO A 215 -0.88 3.26 -13.19
CA PRO A 215 0.16 4.19 -13.62
C PRO A 215 -0.25 5.65 -13.37
N LEU A 216 0.69 6.48 -12.92
CA LEU A 216 0.44 7.90 -12.75
C LEU A 216 0.21 8.57 -14.11
N LEU A 217 -0.82 9.40 -14.19
CA LEU A 217 -1.11 10.24 -15.34
C LEU A 217 -0.33 11.55 -15.24
N CYS A 218 0.45 11.83 -16.28
CA CYS A 218 1.18 13.09 -16.40
C CYS A 218 0.87 13.80 -17.73
N LYS A 219 0.91 15.13 -17.75
CA LYS A 219 0.73 15.99 -18.92
C LYS A 219 2.03 16.70 -19.24
N LYS A 220 2.36 16.81 -20.53
CA LYS A 220 3.52 17.56 -21.00
C LYS A 220 3.35 19.05 -20.73
N VAL A 221 4.42 19.69 -20.28
CA VAL A 221 4.48 21.07 -19.81
C VAL A 221 5.78 21.72 -20.29
N GLU A 222 5.73 23.01 -20.57
CA GLU A 222 6.91 23.76 -21.01
C GLU A 222 7.86 24.02 -19.83
N PRO A 223 9.18 23.80 -19.99
CA PRO A 223 10.14 24.09 -18.93
C PRO A 223 10.15 25.60 -18.61
N PRO A 224 10.23 26.01 -17.33
CA PRO A 224 10.38 27.43 -16.97
C PRO A 224 11.60 28.06 -17.65
N LYS A 225 11.52 29.36 -17.99
CA LYS A 225 12.59 30.06 -18.75
C LYS A 225 13.85 30.36 -17.91
N THR A 226 13.80 30.23 -16.59
CA THR A 226 14.84 30.68 -15.65
C THR A 226 15.60 29.50 -15.04
N TRP A 227 16.42 28.80 -15.81
CA TRP A 227 17.25 27.71 -15.27
C TRP A 227 18.69 28.17 -14.96
N ARG A 228 19.15 27.91 -13.73
CA ARG A 228 20.55 28.06 -13.31
C ARG A 228 21.25 26.73 -12.97
N ILE A 229 20.55 25.58 -12.98
CA ILE A 229 21.12 24.27 -12.59
C ILE A 229 20.61 23.18 -13.55
N GLN A 230 21.54 22.38 -14.10
CA GLN A 230 21.20 21.17 -14.88
C GLN A 230 20.84 20.00 -13.94
N PRO A 231 19.62 19.44 -14.04
CA PRO A 231 19.18 18.36 -13.17
C PRO A 231 19.64 16.97 -13.66
N THR A 232 19.74 16.02 -12.73
CA THR A 232 20.15 14.62 -13.00
C THR A 232 19.11 13.79 -13.75
N ASN A 233 17.83 14.21 -13.78
CA ASN A 233 16.80 13.58 -14.61
C ASN A 233 15.93 14.68 -15.27
N PRO A 234 16.12 14.97 -16.57
CA PRO A 234 15.40 16.03 -17.28
C PRO A 234 13.89 15.78 -17.37
N GLU A 235 13.43 14.52 -17.33
CA GLU A 235 12.04 14.18 -17.60
C GLU A 235 11.03 14.75 -16.59
N HIS A 236 11.45 14.97 -15.34
CA HIS A 236 10.58 15.52 -14.28
C HIS A 236 10.17 16.98 -14.55
N PHE A 237 10.84 17.67 -15.48
CA PHE A 237 10.58 19.07 -15.80
C PHE A 237 9.64 19.25 -17.00
N PHE A 238 9.50 18.20 -17.81
CA PHE A 238 8.67 18.21 -19.02
C PHE A 238 7.28 17.62 -18.80
N PHE A 239 7.02 16.98 -17.66
CA PHE A 239 5.74 16.35 -17.35
C PHE A 239 5.30 16.60 -15.91
N ASP A 240 4.09 17.12 -15.74
CA ASP A 240 3.44 17.34 -14.45
C ASP A 240 2.34 16.28 -14.21
N ARG A 241 2.18 15.83 -12.96
CA ARG A 241 1.09 14.92 -12.53
C ARG A 241 -0.26 15.61 -12.69
N VAL A 242 -1.22 15.01 -13.40
CA VAL A 242 -2.56 15.64 -13.61
C VAL A 242 -3.71 14.73 -13.23
N LEU A 243 -4.75 15.28 -12.62
CA LEU A 243 -5.91 14.51 -12.17
C LEU A 243 -6.99 14.33 -13.23
N GLU A 244 -6.80 14.92 -14.41
CA GLU A 244 -7.76 14.89 -15.51
C GLU A 244 -7.07 14.51 -16.81
N LEU A 245 -7.79 13.74 -17.62
CA LEU A 245 -7.41 13.34 -18.96
C LEU A 245 -8.50 13.80 -19.92
N GLY A 246 -8.21 14.78 -20.77
CA GLY A 246 -9.16 15.25 -21.77
C GLY A 246 -9.32 16.76 -21.80
N CYS A 247 -10.44 17.19 -22.35
CA CYS A 247 -10.89 18.58 -22.42
C CYS A 247 -12.40 18.56 -22.63
N SER A 248 -13.15 19.60 -22.24
CA SER A 248 -14.60 19.71 -22.49
C SER A 248 -15.02 19.56 -23.96
N CYS A 249 -14.10 19.72 -24.92
CA CYS A 249 -14.37 19.54 -26.35
C CYS A 249 -14.19 18.09 -26.86
N VAL A 250 -13.70 17.18 -26.00
CA VAL A 250 -13.51 15.73 -26.24
C VAL A 250 -13.95 15.00 -24.95
N SER A 251 -13.89 13.66 -24.89
CA SER A 251 -14.12 12.95 -23.63
C SER A 251 -13.16 13.41 -22.53
N LEU A 252 -13.70 13.82 -21.39
CA LEU A 252 -12.97 14.20 -20.18
C LEU A 252 -13.12 13.08 -19.14
N PHE A 253 -12.00 12.59 -18.63
CA PHE A 253 -11.95 11.59 -17.57
C PHE A 253 -11.25 12.17 -16.35
N GLU A 254 -11.84 12.02 -15.19
CA GLU A 254 -11.19 12.34 -13.92
C GLU A 254 -10.39 11.12 -13.42
N SER A 255 -9.39 11.37 -12.57
CA SER A 255 -8.59 10.30 -11.97
C SER A 255 -9.45 9.33 -11.15
N GLN A 256 -10.57 9.79 -10.59
CA GLN A 256 -11.54 8.96 -9.88
C GLN A 256 -12.26 7.97 -10.79
N ASP A 257 -12.45 8.30 -12.07
CA ASP A 257 -13.03 7.40 -13.07
C ASP A 257 -12.09 6.24 -13.39
N LEU A 258 -10.78 6.54 -13.39
CA LEU A 258 -9.73 5.54 -13.58
C LEU A 258 -9.46 4.73 -12.30
N GLY A 259 -9.97 5.19 -11.15
CA GLY A 259 -9.85 4.53 -9.85
C GLY A 259 -10.37 3.10 -9.84
N GLY A 260 -9.67 2.23 -9.10
CA GLY A 260 -10.05 0.83 -8.91
C GLY A 260 -9.76 -0.10 -10.09
N ASN A 261 -9.32 0.41 -11.25
CA ASN A 261 -8.93 -0.42 -12.38
C ASN A 261 -7.56 -1.06 -12.15
N SER A 262 -7.49 -2.39 -12.33
CA SER A 262 -6.28 -3.20 -12.13
C SER A 262 -5.65 -3.64 -13.45
N VAL A 263 -6.39 -3.53 -14.56
CA VAL A 263 -5.99 -4.02 -15.88
C VAL A 263 -6.02 -2.89 -16.90
N MET A 264 -4.92 -2.75 -17.65
CA MET A 264 -4.82 -1.88 -18.83
C MET A 264 -4.79 -2.76 -20.08
N LYS A 265 -5.80 -2.64 -20.94
CA LYS A 265 -5.89 -3.31 -22.25
C LYS A 265 -5.29 -2.41 -23.32
N LEU A 266 -4.33 -2.92 -24.07
CA LEU A 266 -3.73 -2.27 -25.24
C LEU A 266 -4.14 -3.06 -26.48
N SER A 267 -4.89 -2.42 -27.37
CA SER A 267 -5.35 -3.02 -28.61
C SER A 267 -4.52 -2.51 -29.78
N PHE A 268 -4.01 -3.45 -30.57
CA PHE A 268 -3.18 -3.17 -31.73
C PHE A 268 -3.87 -3.67 -33.01
N ARG A 269 -3.62 -3.04 -34.16
CA ARG A 269 -4.10 -3.62 -35.42
C ARG A 269 -3.35 -4.92 -35.68
N HIS A 270 -4.02 -5.87 -36.32
CA HIS A 270 -3.44 -7.16 -36.65
C HIS A 270 -2.05 -7.02 -37.30
N GLY A 271 -1.08 -7.79 -36.79
CA GLY A 271 0.29 -7.83 -37.31
C GLY A 271 1.21 -6.69 -36.88
N GLN A 272 0.72 -5.65 -36.18
CA GLN A 272 1.56 -4.54 -35.72
C GLN A 272 2.44 -4.87 -34.52
N VAL A 273 2.02 -5.81 -33.67
CA VAL A 273 2.86 -6.28 -32.56
C VAL A 273 3.62 -7.50 -33.02
N GLU A 274 4.89 -7.31 -33.31
CA GLU A 274 5.77 -8.45 -33.52
C GLU A 274 5.86 -9.29 -32.24
N ARG A 275 5.84 -10.63 -32.40
CA ARG A 275 6.09 -11.58 -31.30
C ARG A 275 7.34 -11.22 -30.48
N LYS A 276 8.36 -10.65 -31.14
CA LYS A 276 9.61 -10.21 -30.51
C LYS A 276 9.41 -9.22 -29.35
N VAL A 277 8.39 -8.35 -29.43
CA VAL A 277 8.04 -7.38 -28.38
C VAL A 277 7.57 -8.11 -27.12
N VAL A 278 6.63 -9.03 -27.29
CA VAL A 278 6.10 -9.86 -26.20
C VAL A 278 7.19 -10.75 -25.61
N ASP A 279 8.03 -11.34 -26.47
CA ASP A 279 9.16 -12.17 -26.04
C ASP A 279 10.13 -11.38 -25.15
N ARG A 280 10.42 -10.13 -25.54
CA ARG A 280 11.33 -9.25 -24.81
C ARG A 280 10.71 -8.73 -23.52
N LEU A 281 9.43 -8.37 -23.53
CA LEU A 281 8.66 -8.04 -22.34
C LEU A 281 8.71 -9.21 -21.34
N SER A 282 8.42 -10.43 -21.82
CA SER A 282 8.50 -11.66 -21.05
C SER A 282 9.86 -11.84 -20.41
N ARG A 283 10.98 -11.53 -21.06
CA ARG A 283 12.31 -11.65 -20.40
C ARG A 283 12.59 -10.61 -19.34
N ARG A 284 12.13 -9.39 -19.55
CA ARG A 284 12.50 -8.23 -18.73
C ARG A 284 11.59 -8.04 -17.51
N CYS A 285 10.36 -8.58 -17.56
CA CYS A 285 9.48 -8.69 -16.40
C CYS A 285 10.05 -9.61 -15.31
N LYS A 286 9.58 -9.46 -14.07
CA LYS A 286 9.97 -10.31 -12.93
C LYS A 286 9.74 -11.79 -13.26
N ARG A 287 10.53 -12.71 -12.71
CA ARG A 287 10.36 -14.17 -12.93
C ARG A 287 8.96 -14.68 -12.55
N GLY A 288 8.33 -14.07 -11.54
CA GLY A 288 6.96 -14.40 -11.12
C GLY A 288 5.83 -13.82 -11.99
N THR A 289 6.13 -12.97 -12.99
CA THR A 289 5.10 -12.45 -13.90
C THR A 289 4.54 -13.57 -14.77
N THR A 290 3.22 -13.75 -14.75
CA THR A 290 2.52 -14.77 -15.55
C THR A 290 2.25 -14.25 -16.96
N PHE A 291 2.52 -15.06 -17.98
CA PHE A 291 2.14 -14.79 -19.37
C PHE A 291 1.13 -15.85 -19.78
N ALA A 292 0.00 -15.46 -20.37
CA ALA A 292 -1.03 -16.39 -20.81
C ALA A 292 -1.67 -15.96 -22.11
N TYR A 293 -2.18 -16.94 -22.86
CA TYR A 293 -3.07 -16.72 -24.00
C TYR A 293 -4.49 -17.05 -23.58
N ALA A 294 -5.43 -16.16 -23.85
CA ALA A 294 -6.82 -16.37 -23.48
C ALA A 294 -7.79 -15.67 -24.44
N PRO A 295 -8.91 -16.31 -24.82
CA PRO A 295 -10.00 -15.71 -25.58
C PRO A 295 -10.84 -14.81 -24.66
N MET A 296 -10.30 -13.64 -24.32
CA MET A 296 -10.91 -12.75 -23.33
C MET A 296 -12.19 -12.10 -23.88
N GLN A 297 -13.32 -12.27 -23.18
CA GLN A 297 -14.54 -11.53 -23.50
C GLN A 297 -14.50 -10.14 -22.87
N THR A 298 -14.50 -9.10 -23.70
CA THR A 298 -14.68 -7.72 -23.21
C THR A 298 -16.18 -7.45 -22.95
N ARG A 299 -16.52 -6.99 -21.76
CA ARG A 299 -17.89 -6.56 -21.36
C ARG A 299 -17.82 -5.14 -20.83
N GLU A 300 -18.56 -4.21 -21.43
CA GLU A 300 -18.63 -2.83 -20.96
C GLU A 300 -19.48 -2.74 -19.70
N VAL A 301 -18.93 -2.13 -18.63
CA VAL A 301 -19.59 -1.99 -17.32
C VAL A 301 -19.51 -0.57 -16.74
N GLY A 302 -18.84 0.36 -17.42
CA GLY A 302 -18.43 1.66 -16.87
C GLY A 302 -19.54 2.45 -16.15
N SER A 303 -20.66 2.69 -16.83
CA SER A 303 -21.81 3.43 -16.27
C SER A 303 -22.46 2.71 -15.09
N GLN A 304 -22.47 1.37 -15.11
CA GLN A 304 -23.11 0.52 -14.11
C GLN A 304 -22.28 0.43 -12.82
N LEU A 305 -20.96 0.58 -12.89
CA LEU A 305 -20.08 0.50 -11.71
C LEU A 305 -20.40 1.56 -10.65
N LYS A 306 -20.69 2.80 -11.07
CA LYS A 306 -21.07 3.88 -10.14
C LYS A 306 -22.46 3.64 -9.54
N GLN A 307 -23.41 3.21 -10.37
CA GLN A 307 -24.78 2.89 -9.94
C GLN A 307 -24.80 1.74 -8.93
N ALA A 308 -24.04 0.67 -9.17
CA ALA A 308 -23.94 -0.46 -8.26
C ALA A 308 -23.39 -0.06 -6.88
N ARG A 309 -22.33 0.74 -6.83
CA ARG A 309 -21.79 1.26 -5.55
C ARG A 309 -22.80 2.12 -4.80
N HIS A 310 -23.48 3.01 -5.52
CA HIS A 310 -24.51 3.85 -4.94
C HIS A 310 -25.64 3.01 -4.36
N TRP A 311 -26.10 1.99 -5.10
CA TRP A 311 -27.12 1.05 -4.63
C TRP A 311 -26.69 0.31 -3.35
N PHE A 312 -25.45 -0.18 -3.28
CA PHE A 312 -24.95 -0.81 -2.05
C PHE A 312 -24.97 0.16 -0.86
N ASN A 313 -24.53 1.41 -1.07
CA ASN A 313 -24.48 2.41 -0.01
C ASN A 313 -25.87 2.84 0.48
N VAL A 314 -26.83 3.01 -0.42
CA VAL A 314 -28.18 3.52 -0.08
C VAL A 314 -29.11 2.41 0.37
N THR A 315 -29.08 1.25 -0.30
CA THR A 315 -30.06 0.19 -0.11
C THR A 315 -29.58 -0.86 0.88
N LEU A 316 -28.34 -1.35 0.75
CA LEU A 316 -27.87 -2.48 1.57
C LEU A 316 -27.26 -2.05 2.91
N MET A 317 -26.40 -1.03 2.90
CA MET A 317 -25.65 -0.63 4.09
C MET A 317 -26.51 -0.23 5.30
N PRO A 318 -27.70 0.38 5.17
CA PRO A 318 -28.57 0.64 6.33
C PRO A 318 -29.00 -0.62 7.09
N HIS A 319 -28.90 -1.80 6.47
CA HIS A 319 -29.23 -3.08 7.09
C HIS A 319 -28.03 -3.79 7.73
N LEU A 320 -26.84 -3.18 7.70
CA LEU A 320 -25.60 -3.75 8.23
C LEU A 320 -25.05 -2.91 9.39
N SER A 321 -24.38 -3.54 10.35
CA SER A 321 -23.67 -2.83 11.41
C SER A 321 -22.53 -1.98 10.85
N PHE A 322 -22.06 -0.98 11.60
CA PHE A 322 -20.99 -0.09 11.15
C PHE A 322 -19.72 -0.85 10.76
N SER A 323 -19.33 -1.87 11.53
CA SER A 323 -18.16 -2.71 11.26
C SER A 323 -18.30 -3.44 9.92
N CYS A 324 -19.45 -4.06 9.66
CA CYS A 324 -19.74 -4.74 8.40
C CYS A 324 -19.82 -3.76 7.22
N CYS A 325 -20.46 -2.60 7.40
CA CYS A 325 -20.49 -1.50 6.42
C CYS A 325 -19.09 -1.03 6.03
N TYR A 326 -18.22 -0.86 7.02
CA TYR A 326 -16.84 -0.44 6.83
C TYR A 326 -16.05 -1.50 6.05
N ALA A 327 -16.16 -2.78 6.44
CA ALA A 327 -15.48 -3.88 5.77
C ALA A 327 -16.00 -4.12 4.34
N LEU A 328 -17.30 -3.95 4.09
CA LEU A 328 -17.88 -4.03 2.75
C LEU A 328 -17.38 -2.88 1.87
N ASN A 329 -17.34 -1.65 2.38
CA ASN A 329 -16.70 -0.52 1.69
C ASN A 329 -15.23 -0.82 1.37
N ALA A 330 -14.51 -1.47 2.29
CA ALA A 330 -13.13 -1.89 2.05
C ALA A 330 -13.01 -2.82 0.83
N VAL A 331 -13.96 -3.73 0.63
CA VAL A 331 -13.99 -4.60 -0.58
C VAL A 331 -14.35 -3.79 -1.83
N LEU A 332 -15.43 -3.02 -1.80
CA LEU A 332 -15.99 -2.33 -2.98
C LEU A 332 -15.11 -1.18 -3.50
N GLN A 333 -14.28 -0.58 -2.63
CA GLN A 333 -13.37 0.51 -2.97
C GLN A 333 -11.91 0.08 -3.17
N GLN A 334 -11.52 -1.15 -2.79
CA GLN A 334 -10.16 -1.65 -3.05
C GLN A 334 -9.86 -1.82 -4.55
N GLY A 335 -10.89 -2.13 -5.33
CA GLY A 335 -10.81 -2.32 -6.78
C GLY A 335 -12.19 -2.45 -7.40
N ASN A 336 -12.27 -2.35 -8.73
CA ASN A 336 -13.51 -2.60 -9.47
C ASN A 336 -13.89 -4.09 -9.47
N ASP A 337 -13.01 -5.00 -9.04
CA ASP A 337 -13.13 -6.46 -9.10
C ASP A 337 -14.46 -6.97 -8.52
N ALA A 338 -14.80 -6.56 -7.30
CA ALA A 338 -16.02 -6.99 -6.63
C ALA A 338 -17.27 -6.35 -7.27
N VAL A 339 -17.23 -5.05 -7.58
CA VAL A 339 -18.37 -4.33 -8.15
C VAL A 339 -18.69 -4.80 -9.57
N ALA A 340 -17.67 -5.02 -10.40
CA ALA A 340 -17.82 -5.54 -11.75
C ALA A 340 -18.43 -6.96 -11.75
N GLN A 341 -18.06 -7.80 -10.78
CA GLN A 341 -18.74 -9.08 -10.57
C GLN A 341 -20.21 -8.87 -10.29
N MET A 342 -20.57 -7.99 -9.35
CA MET A 342 -21.98 -7.75 -8.99
C MET A 342 -22.81 -7.27 -10.18
N VAL A 343 -22.24 -6.41 -11.04
CA VAL A 343 -22.89 -5.93 -12.27
C VAL A 343 -23.13 -7.05 -13.27
N LEU A 344 -22.19 -8.00 -13.37
CA LEU A 344 -22.23 -9.09 -14.36
C LEU A 344 -22.89 -10.37 -13.84
N LEU A 345 -23.23 -10.44 -12.55
CA LEU A 345 -23.92 -11.60 -11.98
C LEU A 345 -25.32 -11.74 -12.54
N GLN A 346 -25.75 -13.00 -12.69
CA GLN A 346 -27.16 -13.29 -12.97
C GLN A 346 -28.04 -12.81 -11.81
N GLN A 347 -29.27 -12.39 -12.14
CA GLN A 347 -30.19 -11.79 -11.18
C GLN A 347 -30.39 -12.65 -9.92
N GLN A 348 -30.60 -13.97 -10.06
CA GLN A 348 -30.78 -14.86 -8.91
C GLN A 348 -29.52 -14.93 -8.02
N ALA A 349 -28.34 -15.03 -8.63
CA ALA A 349 -27.07 -15.09 -7.89
C ALA A 349 -26.79 -13.78 -7.14
N PHE A 350 -27.13 -12.63 -7.73
CA PHE A 350 -27.03 -11.33 -7.08
C PHE A 350 -27.98 -11.24 -5.87
N HIS A 351 -29.25 -11.64 -6.01
CA HIS A 351 -30.19 -11.64 -4.87
C HIS A 351 -29.71 -12.55 -3.74
N ASN A 352 -29.23 -13.75 -4.07
CA ASN A 352 -28.68 -14.68 -3.08
C ASN A 352 -27.46 -14.07 -2.36
N PHE A 353 -26.57 -13.37 -3.09
CA PHE A 353 -25.42 -12.70 -2.50
C PHE A 353 -25.82 -11.60 -1.51
N VAL A 354 -26.80 -10.78 -1.88
CA VAL A 354 -27.33 -9.70 -1.02
C VAL A 354 -27.98 -10.27 0.24
N ASN A 355 -28.83 -11.29 0.09
CA ASN A 355 -29.47 -11.95 1.23
C ASN A 355 -28.43 -12.56 2.18
N ASN A 356 -27.43 -13.26 1.62
CA ASN A 356 -26.32 -13.79 2.40
C ASN A 356 -25.60 -12.71 3.22
N LEU A 357 -25.34 -11.51 2.66
CA LEU A 357 -24.71 -10.43 3.43
C LEU A 357 -25.52 -10.02 4.67
N VAL A 358 -26.84 -9.89 4.51
CA VAL A 358 -27.75 -9.51 5.60
C VAL A 358 -27.86 -10.63 6.63
N ASP A 359 -28.06 -11.86 6.17
CA ASP A 359 -28.22 -13.04 7.04
C ASP A 359 -26.93 -13.35 7.81
N PHE A 360 -25.77 -13.22 7.15
CA PHE A 360 -24.47 -13.43 7.78
C PHE A 360 -24.17 -12.35 8.82
N ALA A 361 -24.54 -11.09 8.56
CA ALA A 361 -24.39 -10.02 9.54
C ALA A 361 -25.24 -10.30 10.79
N ARG A 362 -26.49 -10.75 10.61
CA ARG A 362 -27.38 -11.13 11.73
C ARG A 362 -26.87 -12.35 12.51
N ALA A 363 -26.28 -13.32 11.81
CA ALA A 363 -25.80 -14.55 12.43
C ALA A 363 -24.48 -14.35 13.20
N ASN A 364 -23.49 -13.66 12.62
CA ASN A 364 -22.21 -13.38 13.27
C ASN A 364 -21.46 -12.23 12.58
N GLU A 365 -21.61 -11.01 13.10
CA GLU A 365 -20.98 -9.81 12.53
C GLU A 365 -19.45 -9.91 12.44
N GLY A 366 -18.78 -10.45 13.46
CA GLY A 366 -17.32 -10.56 13.49
C GLY A 366 -16.78 -11.52 12.44
N ALA A 367 -17.47 -12.64 12.21
CA ALA A 367 -17.11 -13.58 11.15
C ALA A 367 -17.30 -12.97 9.76
N LEU A 368 -18.37 -12.19 9.54
CA LEU A 368 -18.59 -11.49 8.28
C LEU A 368 -17.55 -10.39 8.04
N GLU A 369 -17.28 -9.55 9.04
CA GLU A 369 -16.24 -8.51 8.98
C GLU A 369 -14.89 -9.13 8.58
N GLN A 370 -14.50 -10.23 9.23
CA GLN A 370 -13.24 -10.92 8.95
C GLN A 370 -13.22 -11.55 7.54
N ALA A 371 -14.33 -12.14 7.08
CA ALA A 371 -14.45 -12.68 5.73
C ALA A 371 -14.27 -11.59 4.67
N LEU A 372 -14.90 -10.42 4.86
CA LEU A 372 -14.79 -9.28 3.95
C LEU A 372 -13.35 -8.72 3.92
N PHE A 373 -12.67 -8.59 5.07
CA PHE A 373 -11.28 -8.15 5.08
C PHE A 373 -10.31 -9.16 4.44
N CYS A 374 -10.61 -10.46 4.54
CA CYS A 374 -9.87 -11.49 3.83
C CYS A 374 -10.04 -11.35 2.31
N ILE A 375 -11.27 -11.10 1.82
CA ILE A 375 -11.54 -10.83 0.40
C ILE A 375 -10.83 -9.55 -0.05
N ARG A 376 -10.92 -8.46 0.72
CA ARG A 376 -10.22 -7.20 0.45
C ARG A 376 -8.72 -7.41 0.31
N SER A 377 -8.12 -8.21 1.20
CA SER A 377 -6.69 -8.53 1.15
C SER A 377 -6.31 -9.35 -0.10
N ALA A 378 -7.18 -10.27 -0.53
CA ALA A 378 -6.98 -11.01 -1.76
C ALA A 378 -7.06 -10.12 -3.01
N ILE A 379 -7.99 -9.15 -3.04
CA ILE A 379 -8.09 -8.13 -4.12
C ILE A 379 -6.86 -7.22 -4.12
N GLU A 380 -6.38 -6.77 -2.95
CA GLU A 380 -5.15 -5.97 -2.84
C GLU A 380 -3.93 -6.75 -3.36
N ALA A 381 -3.85 -8.04 -3.05
CA ALA A 381 -2.83 -8.95 -3.58
C ALA A 381 -3.03 -9.29 -5.07
N ARG A 382 -4.05 -8.71 -5.73
CA ARG A 382 -4.39 -8.92 -7.14
C ARG A 382 -4.65 -10.39 -7.46
N SER A 383 -5.28 -11.10 -6.53
CA SER A 383 -5.82 -12.44 -6.77
C SER A 383 -7.13 -12.35 -7.53
N ILE A 384 -7.41 -13.29 -8.43
CA ILE A 384 -8.71 -13.37 -9.11
C ILE A 384 -9.66 -14.10 -8.15
N VAL A 385 -10.59 -13.37 -7.55
CA VAL A 385 -11.51 -13.89 -6.53
C VAL A 385 -12.94 -13.80 -7.03
N ASN A 386 -13.69 -14.90 -6.92
CA ASN A 386 -15.13 -14.91 -7.15
C ASN A 386 -15.84 -14.61 -5.84
N VAL A 387 -16.20 -13.34 -5.61
CA VAL A 387 -16.65 -12.81 -4.31
C VAL A 387 -17.91 -13.53 -3.81
N HIS A 388 -18.88 -13.76 -4.70
CA HIS A 388 -20.16 -14.39 -4.35
C HIS A 388 -20.05 -15.85 -3.92
N VAL A 389 -19.03 -16.58 -4.40
CA VAL A 389 -18.73 -17.96 -3.98
C VAL A 389 -17.84 -17.97 -2.73
N THR A 390 -16.85 -17.09 -2.70
CA THR A 390 -15.82 -17.05 -1.63
C THR A 390 -16.40 -16.58 -0.30
N LEU A 391 -17.35 -15.64 -0.32
CA LEU A 391 -17.90 -15.05 0.89
C LEU A 391 -18.60 -16.09 1.79
N PRO A 392 -19.54 -16.92 1.30
CA PRO A 392 -20.14 -17.99 2.12
C PRO A 392 -19.12 -18.99 2.68
N GLU A 393 -18.10 -19.36 1.91
CA GLU A 393 -17.05 -20.29 2.36
C GLU A 393 -16.23 -19.71 3.51
N LEU A 394 -15.76 -18.47 3.36
CA LEU A 394 -15.01 -17.78 4.40
C LEU A 394 -15.87 -17.49 5.63
N PHE A 395 -17.13 -17.09 5.45
CA PHE A 395 -18.05 -16.88 6.56
C PHE A 395 -18.21 -18.15 7.39
N ARG A 396 -18.49 -19.30 6.76
CA ARG A 396 -18.60 -20.59 7.46
C ARG A 396 -17.30 -20.93 8.21
N LYS A 397 -16.14 -20.72 7.59
CA LYS A 397 -14.83 -20.95 8.21
C LYS A 397 -14.63 -20.07 9.45
N PHE A 398 -14.95 -18.78 9.36
CA PHE A 398 -14.80 -17.86 10.48
C PHE A 398 -15.89 -18.03 11.53
N CYS A 399 -17.11 -18.46 11.21
CA CYS A 399 -18.10 -18.81 12.23
C CYS A 399 -17.62 -19.88 13.21
N LEU A 400 -16.81 -20.84 12.73
CA LEU A 400 -16.26 -21.91 13.56
C LEU A 400 -15.00 -21.51 14.33
N ALA A 401 -14.25 -20.51 13.85
CA ALA A 401 -12.88 -20.22 14.31
C ALA A 401 -12.64 -18.76 14.72
N TYR A 402 -13.63 -17.87 14.59
CA TYR A 402 -13.47 -16.46 14.88
C TYR A 402 -13.30 -16.25 16.37
N VAL A 403 -12.17 -15.65 16.72
CA VAL A 403 -11.89 -15.16 18.06
C VAL A 403 -11.67 -13.66 17.94
N PRO A 404 -12.41 -12.83 18.70
CA PRO A 404 -12.18 -11.40 18.72
C PRO A 404 -10.70 -11.10 19.01
N PRO A 405 -10.09 -10.12 18.31
CA PRO A 405 -8.69 -9.80 18.50
C PRO A 405 -8.43 -9.39 19.96
N LYS A 406 -7.48 -10.08 20.62
CA LYS A 406 -7.06 -9.73 21.98
C LYS A 406 -6.29 -8.42 21.95
N VAL A 407 -6.89 -7.37 22.51
CA VAL A 407 -6.27 -6.05 22.60
C VAL A 407 -5.45 -5.96 23.91
N PRO A 408 -4.13 -5.65 23.85
CA PRO A 408 -3.32 -5.42 25.05
C PRO A 408 -3.83 -4.25 25.90
N ARG A 409 -3.51 -4.24 27.20
CA ARG A 409 -3.82 -3.10 28.08
C ARG A 409 -3.15 -1.81 27.55
N GLY A 410 -3.82 -0.67 27.68
CA GLY A 410 -3.34 0.62 27.17
C GLY A 410 -3.31 0.71 25.64
N SER A 411 -4.10 -0.12 24.96
CA SER A 411 -4.22 -0.14 23.50
C SER A 411 -5.68 -0.26 23.08
N CYS A 412 -6.00 0.21 21.89
CA CYS A 412 -7.33 0.14 21.29
C CYS A 412 -7.23 -0.24 19.80
N LEU A 413 -8.36 -0.66 19.22
CA LEU A 413 -8.44 -0.89 17.77
C LEU A 413 -8.81 0.40 17.07
N VAL A 414 -8.02 0.78 16.07
CA VAL A 414 -8.25 2.00 15.29
C VAL A 414 -8.32 1.66 13.80
N ARG A 415 -9.38 2.15 13.16
CA ARG A 415 -9.59 2.04 11.71
C ARG A 415 -8.68 2.98 10.94
N ARG A 416 -8.26 2.55 9.75
CA ARG A 416 -7.29 3.28 8.93
C ARG A 416 -7.76 3.44 7.50
N VAL A 417 -7.49 4.59 6.90
CA VAL A 417 -7.83 4.88 5.50
C VAL A 417 -6.64 5.47 4.77
N PHE A 418 -6.39 5.01 3.54
CA PHE A 418 -5.54 5.73 2.59
C PHE A 418 -6.41 6.49 1.60
N VAL A 419 -6.10 7.77 1.41
CA VAL A 419 -6.74 8.60 0.39
C VAL A 419 -5.70 8.85 -0.70
N THR A 420 -6.05 8.50 -1.94
CA THR A 420 -5.32 8.86 -3.14
C THR A 420 -6.19 9.72 -4.04
N PRO A 421 -5.63 10.37 -5.08
CA PRO A 421 -6.45 11.15 -6.00
C PRO A 421 -7.59 10.34 -6.65
N SER A 422 -7.33 9.06 -6.96
CA SER A 422 -8.31 8.20 -7.62
C SER A 422 -9.22 7.38 -6.69
N CYS A 423 -8.81 7.10 -5.45
CA CYS A 423 -9.47 6.10 -4.60
C CYS A 423 -9.35 6.39 -3.09
N VAL A 424 -10.31 5.88 -2.33
CA VAL A 424 -10.27 5.81 -0.86
C VAL A 424 -10.20 4.35 -0.42
N PHE A 425 -9.07 3.94 0.16
CA PHE A 425 -8.83 2.57 0.59
C PHE A 425 -9.08 2.42 2.09
N PHE A 426 -10.06 1.59 2.44
CA PHE A 426 -10.35 1.23 3.84
C PHE A 426 -9.53 0.00 4.23
N LEU A 427 -8.91 0.07 5.42
CA LEU A 427 -8.01 -0.96 5.93
C LEU A 427 -8.60 -1.58 7.20
N PRO A 428 -8.28 -2.85 7.50
CA PRO A 428 -8.66 -3.47 8.75
C PRO A 428 -8.25 -2.63 9.97
N PRO A 429 -9.04 -2.65 11.06
CA PRO A 429 -8.64 -2.05 12.33
C PRO A 429 -7.32 -2.67 12.82
N ASN A 430 -6.38 -1.83 13.26
CA ASN A 430 -5.13 -2.28 13.84
C ASN A 430 -5.06 -1.89 15.31
N VAL A 431 -4.37 -2.70 16.10
CA VAL A 431 -4.02 -2.36 17.48
C VAL A 431 -3.12 -1.13 17.48
N HIS A 432 -3.52 -0.12 18.24
CA HIS A 432 -2.82 1.13 18.41
C HIS A 432 -2.68 1.42 19.89
N SER A 433 -1.50 1.85 20.34
CA SER A 433 -1.32 2.33 21.71
C SER A 433 -2.22 3.53 21.95
N GLU A 434 -2.87 3.56 23.10
CA GLU A 434 -3.70 4.69 23.46
C GLU A 434 -2.86 5.97 23.58
N ASN A 435 -3.51 7.09 23.34
CA ASN A 435 -2.99 8.42 23.60
C ASN A 435 -4.03 9.16 24.44
N ARG A 436 -3.71 10.39 24.86
CA ARG A 436 -4.59 11.18 25.72
C ARG A 436 -6.01 11.27 25.21
N VAL A 437 -6.20 11.47 23.91
CA VAL A 437 -7.52 11.55 23.28
C VAL A 437 -8.22 10.19 23.33
N LEU A 438 -7.55 9.12 22.90
CA LEU A 438 -8.16 7.78 22.82
C LEU A 438 -8.43 7.14 24.20
N ARG A 439 -7.87 7.69 25.28
CA ARG A 439 -8.24 7.31 26.66
C ARG A 439 -9.54 7.95 27.13
N CYS A 440 -9.85 9.15 26.63
CA CYS A 440 -11.00 9.93 27.07
C CYS A 440 -12.21 9.84 26.14
N PHE A 441 -12.00 9.48 24.87
CA PHE A 441 -13.02 9.42 23.83
C PHE A 441 -13.01 8.06 23.13
N ASP A 442 -14.17 7.68 22.60
CA ASP A 442 -14.38 6.35 22.03
C ASP A 442 -13.54 6.13 20.75
N ALA A 443 -12.56 5.24 20.85
CA ALA A 443 -11.67 4.89 19.75
C ALA A 443 -12.41 4.29 18.54
N GLU A 444 -13.61 3.73 18.71
CA GLU A 444 -14.45 3.21 17.62
C GLU A 444 -14.85 4.31 16.62
N TYR A 445 -14.96 5.56 17.10
CA TYR A 445 -15.32 6.75 16.33
C TYR A 445 -14.10 7.53 15.83
N ALA A 446 -12.88 7.06 16.11
CA ALA A 446 -11.65 7.62 15.58
C ALA A 446 -11.23 6.95 14.27
N LEU A 447 -10.75 7.76 13.32
CA LEU A 447 -10.27 7.30 12.02
C LEU A 447 -8.90 7.89 11.72
N ARG A 448 -7.92 7.03 11.45
CA ARG A 448 -6.59 7.48 11.04
C ARG A 448 -6.49 7.49 9.52
N VAL A 449 -6.31 8.67 8.94
CA VAL A 449 -6.24 8.87 7.49
C VAL A 449 -4.79 9.16 7.09
N SER A 450 -4.38 8.69 5.91
CA SER A 450 -3.07 8.97 5.32
C SER A 450 -3.22 9.26 3.83
N PHE A 451 -2.69 10.40 3.40
CA PHE A 451 -2.75 10.85 2.02
C PHE A 451 -1.54 10.34 1.24
N ARG A 452 -1.80 9.75 0.07
CA ARG A 452 -0.82 9.13 -0.83
C ARG A 452 -1.13 9.49 -2.27
N ASP A 453 -0.17 9.34 -3.16
CA ASP A 453 -0.46 9.34 -4.61
C ASP A 453 -0.95 7.94 -5.05
N ASP A 454 -1.41 7.78 -6.28
CA ASP A 454 -2.02 6.52 -6.77
C ASP A 454 -1.03 5.34 -6.85
N ASN A 455 0.28 5.62 -6.79
CA ASN A 455 1.33 4.62 -6.63
C ASN A 455 1.64 4.27 -5.15
N LEU A 456 0.80 4.75 -4.22
CA LEU A 456 0.91 4.61 -2.76
C LEU A 456 2.16 5.26 -2.13
N GLN A 457 2.91 6.07 -2.88
CA GLN A 457 4.02 6.86 -2.35
C GLN A 457 3.53 8.16 -1.71
N HIS A 458 4.41 8.88 -1.00
CA HIS A 458 4.10 10.21 -0.49
C HIS A 458 3.84 11.18 -1.64
N LEU A 459 2.77 11.98 -1.51
CA LEU A 459 2.41 13.04 -2.45
C LEU A 459 3.58 14.02 -2.72
N SER A 460 4.46 14.22 -1.73
CA SER A 460 5.61 15.11 -1.84
C SER A 460 6.61 14.65 -2.89
N HIS A 461 6.68 13.35 -3.22
CA HIS A 461 7.54 12.85 -4.28
C HIS A 461 7.05 13.30 -5.66
N SER A 462 5.74 13.22 -5.91
CA SER A 462 5.13 13.59 -7.19
C SER A 462 4.94 15.11 -7.32
N LEU A 463 4.76 15.82 -6.20
CA LEU A 463 4.46 17.25 -6.19
C LEU A 463 5.68 18.15 -5.97
N MET A 464 6.88 17.59 -5.72
CA MET A 464 8.08 18.36 -5.35
C MET A 464 8.39 19.53 -6.30
N PHE A 465 8.30 19.28 -7.61
CA PHE A 465 8.60 20.25 -8.67
C PHE A 465 7.35 20.65 -9.47
N HIS A 466 6.17 20.34 -8.93
CA HIS A 466 4.91 20.53 -9.63
C HIS A 466 4.49 22.00 -9.65
N ARG A 467 4.15 22.53 -10.83
CA ARG A 467 3.81 23.95 -11.03
C ARG A 467 2.55 24.37 -10.25
N GLN A 468 1.54 23.50 -10.20
CA GLN A 468 0.27 23.73 -9.49
C GLN A 468 0.18 22.90 -8.20
N LYS A 469 1.26 22.82 -7.43
CA LYS A 469 1.32 21.96 -6.22
C LYS A 469 0.21 22.28 -5.20
N GLU A 470 -0.18 23.55 -5.07
CA GLU A 470 -1.18 24.02 -4.10
C GLU A 470 -2.58 23.54 -4.47
N GLU A 471 -2.95 23.64 -5.76
CA GLU A 471 -4.22 23.13 -6.29
C GLU A 471 -4.33 21.60 -6.15
N MET A 472 -3.23 20.89 -6.39
CA MET A 472 -3.17 19.44 -6.17
C MET A 472 -3.37 19.09 -4.69
N VAL A 473 -2.70 19.80 -3.77
CA VAL A 473 -2.89 19.61 -2.33
C VAL A 473 -4.30 20.00 -1.91
N ASP A 474 -4.91 21.02 -2.51
CA ASP A 474 -6.27 21.41 -2.21
C ASP A 474 -7.27 20.30 -2.55
N THR A 475 -7.15 19.79 -3.77
CA THR A 475 -8.02 18.75 -4.33
C THR A 475 -7.90 17.43 -3.58
N ILE A 476 -6.66 17.02 -3.27
CA ILE A 476 -6.36 15.70 -2.70
C ILE A 476 -6.47 15.70 -1.17
N VAL A 477 -6.13 16.81 -0.52
CA VAL A 477 -6.00 16.87 0.95
C VAL A 477 -7.00 17.86 1.55
N ALA A 478 -6.96 19.14 1.14
CA ALA A 478 -7.72 20.19 1.82
C ALA A 478 -9.23 19.96 1.75
N LYS A 479 -9.76 19.49 0.60
CA LYS A 479 -11.15 19.09 0.44
C LYS A 479 -11.60 18.14 1.54
N PHE A 480 -10.86 17.05 1.77
CA PHE A 480 -11.16 16.06 2.80
C PHE A 480 -11.02 16.62 4.22
N LEU A 481 -10.09 17.54 4.46
CA LEU A 481 -9.96 18.18 5.77
C LEU A 481 -11.13 19.12 6.08
N ARG A 482 -11.72 19.76 5.07
CA ARG A 482 -12.90 20.63 5.20
C ARG A 482 -14.18 19.82 5.38
N THR A 483 -14.43 18.84 4.50
CA THR A 483 -15.71 18.12 4.45
C THR A 483 -15.75 16.92 5.38
N GLY A 484 -14.59 16.28 5.61
CA GLY A 484 -14.52 14.98 6.28
C GLY A 484 -14.69 13.81 5.30
N ILE A 485 -14.83 12.60 5.86
CA ILE A 485 -15.10 11.34 5.16
C ILE A 485 -16.37 10.72 5.74
N GLU A 486 -17.30 10.34 4.87
CA GLU A 486 -18.51 9.60 5.26
C GLU A 486 -18.31 8.10 5.04
N VAL A 487 -18.67 7.29 6.04
CA VAL A 487 -18.72 5.82 5.90
C VAL A 487 -19.74 5.24 6.88
N GLY A 488 -20.60 4.33 6.41
CA GLY A 488 -21.59 3.64 7.26
C GLY A 488 -22.48 4.58 8.08
N GLY A 489 -22.92 5.69 7.49
CA GLY A 489 -23.75 6.71 8.13
C GLY A 489 -23.03 7.61 9.15
N ARG A 490 -21.70 7.46 9.32
CA ARG A 490 -20.89 8.31 10.22
C ARG A 490 -20.09 9.33 9.42
N GLN A 491 -20.15 10.60 9.85
CA GLN A 491 -19.34 11.69 9.30
C GLN A 491 -18.08 11.91 10.12
N PHE A 492 -16.93 11.47 9.60
CA PHE A 492 -15.62 11.66 10.23
C PHE A 492 -15.05 13.02 9.85
N LYS A 493 -14.92 13.95 10.80
CA LYS A 493 -14.36 15.30 10.56
C LYS A 493 -12.93 15.39 11.06
N PHE A 494 -12.13 16.26 10.44
CA PHE A 494 -10.74 16.49 10.85
C PHE A 494 -10.67 16.82 12.35
N LEU A 495 -9.81 16.11 13.08
CA LEU A 495 -9.58 16.30 14.51
C LEU A 495 -8.26 17.04 14.75
N ALA A 496 -7.14 16.40 14.40
CA ALA A 496 -5.79 16.94 14.56
C ALA A 496 -4.75 16.04 13.86
N SER A 497 -3.46 16.36 13.99
CA SER A 497 -2.37 15.48 13.58
C SER A 497 -1.15 15.64 14.48
N SER A 498 -0.48 14.53 14.83
CA SER A 498 0.82 14.58 15.49
C SER A 498 1.93 14.92 14.48
N CYS A 499 3.09 15.41 14.96
CA CYS A 499 4.24 15.67 14.07
C CYS A 499 4.70 14.42 13.31
N SER A 500 4.56 13.24 13.90
CA SER A 500 4.90 11.97 13.25
C SER A 500 3.96 11.66 12.09
N GLN A 501 2.66 11.90 12.29
CA GLN A 501 1.64 11.71 11.27
C GLN A 501 1.76 12.76 10.17
N LEU A 502 2.01 14.03 10.48
CA LEU A 502 2.24 15.05 9.45
C LEU A 502 3.40 14.69 8.51
N ARG A 503 4.52 14.20 9.06
CA ARG A 503 5.64 13.70 8.23
C ARG A 503 5.24 12.50 7.37
N ASP A 504 4.33 11.68 7.87
CA ASP A 504 3.74 10.55 7.17
C ASP A 504 2.50 10.94 6.33
N HIS A 505 2.25 12.25 6.12
CA HIS A 505 1.07 12.77 5.42
C HIS A 505 -0.27 12.25 5.98
N GLY A 506 -0.37 12.10 7.29
CA GLY A 506 -1.51 11.54 7.99
C GLY A 506 -2.16 12.49 8.98
N VAL A 507 -3.42 12.20 9.30
CA VAL A 507 -4.28 12.97 10.20
C VAL A 507 -5.21 12.04 10.98
N TRP A 508 -5.75 12.54 12.08
CA TRP A 508 -6.88 11.95 12.79
C TRP A 508 -8.17 12.66 12.38
N LEU A 509 -9.20 11.87 12.12
CA LEU A 509 -10.58 12.31 12.02
C LEU A 509 -11.39 11.65 13.14
N TYR A 510 -12.50 12.27 13.52
CA TYR A 510 -13.42 11.74 14.53
C TYR A 510 -14.86 11.97 14.10
N ALA A 511 -15.69 10.93 14.22
CA ALA A 511 -17.13 11.01 14.02
C ALA A 511 -17.83 11.33 15.34
N MET A 512 -19.03 11.91 15.29
CA MET A 512 -19.79 12.16 16.51
C MET A 512 -20.07 10.83 17.21
N ASP A 513 -19.65 10.72 18.48
CA ASP A 513 -19.87 9.51 19.26
C ASP A 513 -21.24 9.49 19.94
N ARG A 514 -21.56 8.38 20.62
CA ARG A 514 -22.85 8.19 21.29
C ARG A 514 -23.09 9.17 22.43
N GLN A 515 -22.04 9.79 22.96
CA GLN A 515 -22.11 10.78 24.03
C GLN A 515 -22.23 12.21 23.47
N GLY A 516 -22.26 12.37 22.14
CA GLY A 516 -22.37 13.66 21.46
C GLY A 516 -21.04 14.40 21.31
N PHE A 517 -19.89 13.77 21.62
CA PHE A 517 -18.61 14.42 21.38
C PHE A 517 -18.28 14.43 19.88
N THR A 518 -17.85 15.59 19.40
CA THR A 518 -17.49 15.83 18.00
C THR A 518 -16.01 16.15 17.91
N ALA A 519 -15.45 16.09 16.69
CA ALA A 519 -14.07 16.52 16.47
C ALA A 519 -13.80 17.95 16.97
N GLU A 520 -14.81 18.83 16.93
CA GLU A 520 -14.69 20.21 17.42
C GLU A 520 -14.71 20.31 18.94
N SER A 521 -15.63 19.61 19.62
CA SER A 521 -15.65 19.62 21.08
C SER A 521 -14.40 18.98 21.67
N ILE A 522 -13.86 17.95 21.04
CA ILE A 522 -12.58 17.34 21.44
C ILE A 522 -11.42 18.34 21.26
N ARG A 523 -11.38 19.11 20.15
CA ARG A 523 -10.35 20.17 20.00
C ARG A 523 -10.43 21.23 21.09
N ARG A 524 -11.64 21.62 21.52
CA ARG A 524 -11.84 22.54 22.65
C ARG A 524 -11.38 21.92 23.96
N TRP A 525 -11.63 20.62 24.14
CA TRP A 525 -11.15 19.87 25.30
C TRP A 525 -9.61 19.81 25.37
N MET A 526 -8.91 19.66 24.23
CA MET A 526 -7.44 19.54 24.17
C MET A 526 -6.69 20.73 24.81
N GLY A 527 -7.31 21.91 24.86
CA GLY A 527 -6.73 23.13 25.43
C GLY A 527 -7.05 24.37 24.61
N ASP A 528 -6.64 25.54 25.11
CA ASP A 528 -6.76 26.81 24.41
C ASP A 528 -5.50 27.08 23.56
N PHE A 529 -5.71 27.17 22.25
CA PHE A 529 -4.68 27.45 21.26
C PHE A 529 -4.88 28.80 20.56
N SER A 530 -5.80 29.65 21.05
CA SER A 530 -6.14 30.95 20.46
C SER A 530 -4.93 31.89 20.42
N ALA A 531 -4.10 31.87 21.47
CA ALA A 531 -2.88 32.68 21.58
C ALA A 531 -1.73 32.25 20.65
N ILE A 532 -1.91 31.22 19.81
CA ILE A 532 -0.87 30.71 18.90
C ILE A 532 -1.21 31.09 17.45
N PRO A 533 -0.70 32.21 16.92
CA PRO A 533 -1.05 32.67 15.57
C PRO A 533 -0.45 31.80 14.47
N ASN A 534 0.72 31.21 14.71
CA ASN A 534 1.39 30.37 13.73
C ASN A 534 0.72 28.99 13.62
N VAL A 535 0.14 28.67 12.45
CA VAL A 535 -0.60 27.42 12.20
C VAL A 535 0.27 26.18 12.42
N ALA A 536 1.52 26.17 11.97
CA ALA A 536 2.41 25.02 12.15
C ALA A 536 2.70 24.77 13.64
N LYS A 537 2.94 25.83 14.41
CA LYS A 537 3.12 25.76 15.87
C LYS A 537 1.83 25.30 16.55
N LYS A 538 0.68 25.85 16.17
CA LYS A 538 -0.65 25.48 16.68
C LYS A 538 -0.93 23.99 16.49
N MET A 539 -0.74 23.49 15.27
CA MET A 539 -0.85 22.06 14.93
C MET A 539 0.12 21.19 15.73
N ALA A 540 1.37 21.62 15.90
CA ALA A 540 2.35 20.91 16.71
C ALA A 540 2.00 20.89 18.21
N ARG A 541 1.23 21.87 18.72
CA ARG A 541 0.72 21.89 20.11
C ARG A 541 -0.47 20.98 20.29
N MET A 542 -1.48 21.06 19.40
CA MET A 542 -2.61 20.13 19.40
C MET A 542 -2.16 18.67 19.26
N GLY A 543 -1.18 18.42 18.39
CA GLY A 543 -0.62 17.09 18.15
C GLY A 543 0.06 16.45 19.37
N GLN A 544 0.30 17.19 20.46
CA GLN A 544 0.89 16.63 21.67
C GLN A 544 -0.03 15.65 22.38
N CYS A 545 -1.35 15.84 22.29
CA CYS A 545 -2.37 14.94 22.85
C CYS A 545 -2.40 13.57 22.16
N PHE A 546 -1.75 13.45 20.99
CA PHE A 546 -1.62 12.21 20.21
C PHE A 546 -0.25 11.55 20.35
N SER A 547 0.57 12.02 21.28
CA SER A 547 1.81 11.32 21.64
C SER A 547 1.41 9.97 22.26
N SER A 548 2.09 8.89 21.87
CA SER A 548 1.99 7.63 22.61
C SER A 548 2.60 7.86 23.99
N THR A 549 1.74 7.93 25.00
CA THR A 549 2.10 8.18 26.40
C THR A 549 1.40 7.17 27.29
N GLU A 550 2.08 6.79 28.37
CA GLU A 550 1.47 6.02 29.44
C GLU A 550 0.97 6.99 30.52
N GLU A 551 -0.32 6.87 30.84
CA GLU A 551 -0.91 7.64 31.93
C GLU A 551 -0.38 7.11 33.26
N SER A 552 0.21 7.99 34.06
CA SER A 552 0.76 7.63 35.36
C SER A 552 -0.20 8.07 36.48
N VAL A 553 0.09 9.19 37.14
CA VAL A 553 -0.65 9.70 38.29
C VAL A 553 -1.40 10.97 37.95
N LYS A 554 -2.53 11.20 38.64
CA LYS A 554 -3.22 12.50 38.59
C LYS A 554 -2.57 13.44 39.60
N VAL A 555 -2.21 14.63 39.14
CA VAL A 555 -1.72 15.73 39.95
C VAL A 555 -2.68 16.88 39.72
N PRO A 556 -3.54 17.24 40.68
CA PRO A 556 -4.47 18.35 40.50
C PRO A 556 -3.73 19.65 40.14
N LEU A 557 -4.27 20.39 39.18
CA LEU A 557 -3.77 21.70 38.78
C LEU A 557 -3.90 22.74 39.91
N HIS A 558 -4.83 22.51 40.83
CA HIS A 558 -5.12 23.37 41.97
C HIS A 558 -5.01 22.56 43.27
N GLY A 559 -4.64 23.20 44.38
CA GLY A 559 -4.49 22.52 45.68
C GLY A 559 -3.04 22.29 46.13
N GLY A 560 -2.07 22.95 45.51
CA GLY A 560 -0.69 23.04 46.02
C GLY A 560 0.23 21.86 45.67
N ASN A 561 -0.26 20.77 45.09
CA ASN A 561 0.61 19.66 44.66
C ASN A 561 1.39 19.98 43.38
N MET A 562 0.88 20.90 42.56
CA MET A 562 1.58 21.47 41.41
C MET A 562 1.92 22.94 41.72
N GLU A 563 3.16 23.32 41.44
CA GLU A 563 3.68 24.68 41.62
C GLU A 563 4.36 25.13 40.32
N GLU A 564 4.11 26.36 39.90
CA GLU A 564 4.78 26.99 38.76
C GLU A 564 5.82 27.98 39.30
N VAL A 565 7.07 27.85 38.85
CA VAL A 565 8.19 28.71 39.26
C VAL A 565 8.85 29.35 38.02
N PRO A 566 9.42 30.57 38.14
CA PRO A 566 10.07 31.24 37.01
C PRO A 566 11.22 30.43 36.45
N ASP A 567 11.55 30.58 35.16
CA ASP A 567 12.78 29.98 34.62
C ASP A 567 14.05 30.54 35.25
N VAL A 568 15.10 29.71 35.34
CA VAL A 568 16.44 30.14 35.72
C VAL A 568 17.07 30.83 34.52
N VAL A 569 17.24 32.14 34.62
CA VAL A 569 17.79 33.01 33.58
C VAL A 569 19.12 33.63 34.00
N GLY A 570 19.97 33.95 33.03
CA GLY A 570 21.21 34.67 33.27
C GLY A 570 22.10 34.79 32.03
N GLY A 571 23.22 35.49 32.15
CA GLY A 571 24.09 35.82 31.01
C GLY A 571 23.37 36.63 29.94
N VAL A 572 24.06 36.96 28.84
CA VAL A 572 23.46 37.71 27.73
C VAL A 572 23.94 37.14 26.41
N HIS A 573 23.02 36.85 25.49
CA HIS A 573 23.36 36.38 24.16
C HIS A 573 24.06 37.49 23.37
N PRO A 574 25.28 37.25 22.86
CA PRO A 574 26.16 38.31 22.35
C PRO A 574 25.59 39.07 21.14
N VAL A 575 24.68 38.44 20.38
CA VAL A 575 24.06 39.05 19.19
C VAL A 575 22.65 39.58 19.45
N SER A 576 21.89 38.97 20.36
CA SER A 576 20.46 39.27 20.51
C SER A 576 20.14 40.10 21.74
N GLY A 577 21.09 40.26 22.66
CA GLY A 577 20.92 40.99 23.92
C GLY A 577 19.97 40.32 24.90
N LYS A 578 19.45 39.13 24.60
CA LYS A 578 18.51 38.41 25.46
C LYS A 578 19.25 37.54 26.48
N GLU A 579 18.69 37.44 27.68
CA GLU A 579 19.18 36.50 28.69
C GLU A 579 19.03 35.04 28.22
N PHE A 580 19.94 34.17 28.67
CA PHE A 580 19.83 32.74 28.41
C PHE A 580 18.89 32.09 29.42
N THR A 581 17.99 31.25 28.93
CA THR A 581 17.14 30.39 29.77
C THR A 581 17.85 29.07 30.02
N PHE A 582 18.47 28.90 31.19
CA PHE A 582 19.23 27.69 31.55
C PHE A 582 18.33 26.50 31.91
N SER A 583 17.08 26.76 32.30
CA SER A 583 16.09 25.74 32.67
C SER A 583 15.05 25.45 31.59
N ASP A 584 15.29 25.81 30.31
CA ASP A 584 14.29 25.66 29.24
C ASP A 584 13.77 24.23 29.14
N GLY A 585 12.50 24.05 29.49
CA GLY A 585 11.80 22.78 29.38
C GLY A 585 12.10 21.77 30.49
N ILE A 586 12.69 22.18 31.63
CA ILE A 586 13.02 21.29 32.75
C ILE A 586 12.32 21.75 34.04
N GLY A 587 11.57 20.83 34.63
CA GLY A 587 10.94 20.97 35.95
C GLY A 587 11.48 19.96 36.96
N MET A 588 10.87 19.92 38.14
CA MET A 588 11.26 19.04 39.24
C MET A 588 10.07 18.20 39.73
N ILE A 589 10.35 17.01 40.23
CA ILE A 589 9.37 16.10 40.84
C ILE A 589 9.92 15.57 42.15
N SER A 590 9.08 15.50 43.18
CA SER A 590 9.50 14.94 44.47
C SER A 590 9.74 13.42 44.37
N THR A 591 10.59 12.90 45.26
CA THR A 591 10.89 11.47 45.33
C THR A 591 9.62 10.64 45.57
N SER A 592 8.72 11.08 46.44
CA SER A 592 7.48 10.36 46.74
C SER A 592 6.52 10.30 45.54
N LEU A 593 6.38 11.41 44.79
CA LEU A 593 5.55 11.44 43.61
C LEU A 593 6.14 10.58 42.48
N MET A 594 7.47 10.61 42.31
CA MET A 594 8.15 9.74 41.35
C MET A 594 7.97 8.25 41.69
N GLN A 595 8.03 7.86 42.96
CA GLN A 595 7.76 6.47 43.37
C GLN A 595 6.33 6.04 43.03
N LYS A 596 5.34 6.93 43.17
CA LYS A 596 3.95 6.66 42.74
C LYS A 596 3.85 6.47 41.23
N VAL A 597 4.56 7.29 40.45
CA VAL A 597 4.69 7.13 39.00
C VAL A 597 5.30 5.76 38.66
N CYS A 598 6.40 5.38 39.31
CA CYS A 598 7.08 4.09 39.07
C CYS A 598 6.18 2.90 39.39
N LYS A 599 5.48 2.95 40.54
CA LYS A 599 4.53 1.91 40.94
C LYS A 599 3.38 1.76 39.95
N LYS A 600 2.90 2.86 39.37
CA LYS A 600 1.81 2.84 38.40
C LYS A 600 2.22 2.31 37.03
N LEU A 601 3.47 2.57 36.64
CA LEU A 601 4.06 2.13 35.37
C LEU A 601 4.81 0.80 35.48
N ASP A 602 4.71 0.11 36.63
CA ASP A 602 5.41 -1.15 36.93
C ASP A 602 6.93 -1.10 36.62
N LEU A 603 7.58 0.04 36.94
CA LEU A 603 9.02 0.21 36.74
C LEU A 603 9.80 -0.47 37.86
N ALA A 604 10.81 -1.27 37.48
CA ALA A 604 11.67 -1.97 38.43
C ALA A 604 12.55 -1.04 39.27
N GLU A 605 12.98 0.08 38.68
CA GLU A 605 13.87 1.07 39.30
C GLU A 605 13.29 2.48 39.16
N VAL A 606 13.63 3.35 40.12
CA VAL A 606 13.22 4.76 40.10
C VAL A 606 14.18 5.55 39.20
N PRO A 607 13.72 6.11 38.06
CA PRO A 607 14.57 6.88 37.17
C PRO A 607 14.89 8.26 37.75
N SER A 608 16.08 8.78 37.47
CA SER A 608 16.47 10.14 37.89
C SER A 608 15.72 11.23 37.12
N ALA A 609 15.27 10.94 35.89
CA ALA A 609 14.51 11.88 35.08
C ALA A 609 13.49 11.19 34.18
N ILE A 610 12.40 11.90 33.89
CA ILE A 610 11.33 11.47 33.00
C ILE A 610 10.97 12.55 31.99
N GLN A 611 10.67 12.15 30.75
CA GLN A 611 10.10 13.01 29.74
C GLN A 611 8.58 12.95 29.83
N ILE A 612 7.93 14.12 29.90
CA ILE A 612 6.50 14.19 30.22
C ILE A 612 5.64 14.96 29.23
N ARG A 613 4.35 14.71 29.34
CA ARG A 613 3.27 15.64 28.99
C ARG A 613 2.37 15.78 30.22
N TYR A 614 1.94 16.99 30.51
CA TYR A 614 1.03 17.26 31.62
C TYR A 614 0.20 18.49 31.27
N ALA A 615 -1.12 18.35 31.11
CA ALA A 615 -1.98 19.43 30.61
C ALA A 615 -1.38 20.09 29.34
N GLY A 616 -1.10 21.39 29.36
CA GLY A 616 -0.41 22.14 28.31
C GLY A 616 1.12 22.22 28.44
N TYR A 617 1.71 21.53 29.42
CA TYR A 617 3.13 21.48 29.70
C TYR A 617 3.83 20.33 28.97
N LYS A 618 5.01 20.64 28.44
CA LYS A 618 5.91 19.68 27.77
C LYS A 618 7.35 19.95 28.22
N GLY A 619 8.02 18.89 28.67
CA GLY A 619 9.42 18.97 29.05
C GLY A 619 9.95 17.70 29.70
N MET A 620 10.96 17.88 30.54
CA MET A 620 11.57 16.88 31.40
C MET A 620 11.27 17.21 32.86
N LEU A 621 11.18 16.18 33.71
CA LEU A 621 11.21 16.32 35.16
C LEU A 621 12.41 15.57 35.71
N CYS A 622 13.16 16.22 36.59
CA CYS A 622 14.23 15.59 37.37
C CYS A 622 13.78 15.40 38.81
N VAL A 623 14.17 14.28 39.43
CA VAL A 623 13.91 14.06 40.86
C VAL A 623 14.67 15.11 41.67
N ASN A 624 13.95 15.86 42.52
CA ASN A 624 14.56 16.72 43.53
C ASN A 624 14.27 16.14 44.92
N PRO A 625 15.28 15.58 45.62
CA PRO A 625 15.13 15.02 46.96
C PRO A 625 14.71 16.03 48.03
N GLU A 626 14.91 17.33 47.81
CA GLU A 626 14.58 18.38 48.77
C GLU A 626 13.08 18.71 48.80
N LEU A 627 12.33 18.33 47.76
CA LEU A 627 10.89 18.54 47.69
C LEU A 627 10.17 17.59 48.65
N ARG A 628 9.45 18.15 49.62
CA ARG A 628 8.67 17.39 50.61
C ARG A 628 7.25 17.12 50.11
N GLY A 629 6.75 15.91 50.39
CA GLY A 629 5.42 15.47 49.96
C GLY A 629 5.32 15.26 48.45
N ASP A 630 4.11 15.14 47.94
CA ASP A 630 3.87 14.91 46.50
C ASP A 630 3.83 16.23 45.74
N LYS A 631 4.99 16.64 45.23
CA LYS A 631 5.17 17.94 44.57
C LYS A 631 5.65 17.78 43.14
N LEU A 632 5.01 18.54 42.26
CA LEU A 632 5.35 18.71 40.85
C LEU A 632 5.65 20.19 40.60
N VAL A 633 6.90 20.53 40.31
CA VAL A 633 7.32 21.91 40.06
C VAL A 633 7.59 22.09 38.57
N LEU A 634 6.83 22.99 37.95
CA LEU A 634 6.88 23.29 36.52
C LEU A 634 7.38 24.72 36.29
N ARG A 635 7.84 25.01 35.08
CA ARG A 635 8.35 26.34 34.69
C ARG A 635 7.61 26.94 33.52
N ASP A 636 7.67 28.26 33.37
CA ASP A 636 7.03 29.01 32.29
C ASP A 636 7.41 28.47 30.90
N SER A 637 8.71 28.20 30.68
CA SER A 637 9.21 27.62 29.42
C SER A 637 8.54 26.30 29.08
N MET A 638 8.09 25.51 30.06
CA MET A 638 7.43 24.23 29.83
C MET A 638 5.98 24.40 29.33
N ARG A 639 5.30 25.51 29.69
CA ARG A 639 3.91 25.78 29.31
C ARG A 639 3.81 26.16 27.84
N LYS A 640 3.21 25.28 27.04
CA LYS A 640 3.15 25.47 25.58
C LYS A 640 1.79 26.02 25.08
N PHE A 641 0.75 25.84 25.89
CA PHE A 641 -0.61 26.35 25.71
C PHE A 641 -1.37 26.20 27.04
N SER A 642 -2.50 26.88 27.20
CA SER A 642 -3.32 26.79 28.41
C SER A 642 -4.26 25.58 28.34
N CYS A 643 -4.38 24.80 29.41
CA CYS A 643 -5.24 23.62 29.46
C CYS A 643 -5.69 23.38 30.90
N SER A 644 -6.99 23.50 31.14
CA SER A 644 -7.64 23.25 32.45
C SER A 644 -8.33 21.89 32.53
N ASN A 645 -8.47 21.19 31.40
CA ASN A 645 -9.30 19.98 31.29
C ASN A 645 -8.54 18.67 31.55
N SER A 646 -7.28 18.75 31.98
CA SER A 646 -6.40 17.59 32.16
C SER A 646 -5.46 17.80 33.33
N ASP A 647 -5.50 16.88 34.29
CA ASP A 647 -4.65 16.82 35.50
C ASP A 647 -3.74 15.59 35.52
N SER A 648 -3.69 14.85 34.42
CA SER A 648 -2.98 13.56 34.35
C SER A 648 -1.53 13.77 33.90
N LEU A 649 -0.58 13.26 34.71
CA LEU A 649 0.84 13.23 34.38
C LEU A 649 1.10 12.04 33.45
N GLU A 650 1.59 12.33 32.26
CA GLU A 650 1.83 11.33 31.23
C GLU A 650 3.33 11.18 30.98
N VAL A 651 3.83 9.96 31.11
CA VAL A 651 5.24 9.66 30.86
C VAL A 651 5.40 9.21 29.42
N ILE A 652 6.31 9.86 28.70
CA ILE A 652 6.73 9.44 27.36
C ILE A 652 7.88 8.44 27.47
N LYS A 653 8.84 8.74 28.34
CA LYS A 653 10.11 8.02 28.39
C LYS A 653 10.83 8.28 29.71
N VAL A 654 11.47 7.25 30.23
CA VAL A 654 12.32 7.30 31.42
C VAL A 654 13.80 7.40 31.05
N SER A 655 14.62 7.98 31.93
CA SER A 655 16.07 8.02 31.80
C SER A 655 16.65 6.61 31.82
N ALA A 656 17.44 6.26 30.81
CA ALA A 656 18.15 4.98 30.72
C ALA A 656 19.33 5.08 29.75
N PRO A 657 20.42 4.32 29.94
CA PRO A 657 21.51 4.21 28.98
C PRO A 657 21.02 3.75 27.61
N ARG A 658 21.59 4.29 26.52
CA ARG A 658 21.21 3.93 25.15
C ARG A 658 22.41 3.85 24.22
N THR A 659 22.37 2.85 23.36
CA THR A 659 23.28 2.75 22.21
C THR A 659 23.04 3.90 21.24
N VAL A 660 24.11 4.55 20.78
CA VAL A 660 24.06 5.68 19.85
C VAL A 660 24.77 5.35 18.53
N TYR A 661 24.36 6.04 17.47
CA TYR A 661 24.90 5.89 16.13
C TYR A 661 25.18 7.27 15.53
N LEU A 662 26.31 7.42 14.85
CA LEU A 662 26.62 8.59 14.04
C LEU A 662 25.74 8.57 12.80
N ASN A 663 24.86 9.56 12.67
CA ASN A 663 24.09 9.79 11.45
C ASN A 663 24.91 10.63 10.45
N ARG A 664 24.48 10.66 9.19
CA ARG A 664 25.14 11.42 8.12
C ARG A 664 25.40 12.90 8.48
N PHE A 665 24.44 13.58 9.11
CA PHE A 665 24.58 15.00 9.44
C PHE A 665 25.69 15.22 10.49
N LEU A 666 25.74 14.39 11.53
CA LEU A 666 26.79 14.43 12.54
C LEU A 666 28.16 14.11 11.94
N ILE A 667 28.23 13.12 11.04
CA ILE A 667 29.47 12.79 10.32
C ILE A 667 29.96 14.02 9.55
N THR A 668 29.09 14.69 8.79
CA THR A 668 29.44 15.90 8.04
C THR A 668 29.91 17.03 8.94
N ILE A 669 29.25 17.27 10.07
CA ILE A 669 29.67 18.29 11.05
C ILE A 669 31.05 17.96 11.61
N LEU A 670 31.26 16.72 12.06
CA LEU A 670 32.54 16.29 12.63
C LEU A 670 33.68 16.37 11.61
N GLU A 671 33.42 16.01 10.35
CA GLU A 671 34.38 16.15 9.26
C GLU A 671 34.77 17.61 9.01
N GLN A 672 33.79 18.53 9.01
CA GLN A 672 34.03 19.97 8.90
C GLN A 672 34.81 20.54 10.09
N LEU A 673 34.62 19.96 11.28
CA LEU A 673 35.39 20.30 12.49
C LEU A 673 36.77 19.63 12.54
N GLY A 674 37.17 18.93 11.48
CA GLY A 674 38.54 18.40 11.32
C GLY A 674 38.71 16.91 11.59
N VAL A 675 37.64 16.14 11.85
CA VAL A 675 37.74 14.68 11.98
C VAL A 675 38.01 14.05 10.61
N PRO A 676 39.16 13.37 10.39
CA PRO A 676 39.49 12.84 9.08
C PRO A 676 38.52 11.74 8.60
N SER A 677 38.15 11.76 7.32
CA SER A 677 37.18 10.82 6.73
C SER A 677 37.55 9.33 6.94
N ARG A 678 38.86 9.02 7.02
CA ARG A 678 39.39 7.68 7.32
C ARG A 678 38.85 7.09 8.62
N VAL A 679 38.53 7.92 9.62
CA VAL A 679 37.98 7.48 10.90
C VAL A 679 36.58 6.88 10.69
N PHE A 680 35.72 7.56 9.93
CA PHE A 680 34.38 7.08 9.61
C PHE A 680 34.41 5.83 8.73
N LEU A 681 35.33 5.77 7.76
CA LEU A 681 35.54 4.58 6.94
C LEU A 681 36.00 3.38 7.78
N CYS A 682 36.90 3.59 8.75
CA CYS A 682 37.33 2.54 9.66
C CYS A 682 36.17 2.04 10.55
N LEU A 683 35.33 2.94 11.08
CA LEU A 683 34.12 2.56 11.83
C LEU A 683 33.15 1.76 10.96
N GLN A 684 32.96 2.17 9.70
CA GLN A 684 32.14 1.44 8.74
C GLN A 684 32.69 0.03 8.49
N GLN A 685 34.00 -0.08 8.29
CA GLN A 685 34.68 -1.34 8.05
C GLN A 685 34.57 -2.28 9.25
N LYS A 686 34.85 -1.81 10.47
CA LYS A 686 34.69 -2.59 11.71
C LYS A 686 33.28 -3.15 11.86
N MET A 687 32.28 -2.34 11.55
CA MET A 687 30.88 -2.76 11.61
C MET A 687 30.53 -3.77 10.51
N MET A 688 31.10 -3.66 9.30
CA MET A 688 30.95 -4.67 8.25
C MET A 688 31.60 -6.00 8.63
N LEU A 689 32.81 -5.95 9.20
CA LEU A 689 33.53 -7.12 9.70
C LEU A 689 32.71 -7.83 10.78
N THR A 690 32.06 -7.09 11.68
CA THR A 690 31.17 -7.68 12.71
C THR A 690 30.06 -8.57 12.10
N PHE A 691 29.50 -8.20 10.94
CA PHE A 691 28.50 -9.04 10.27
C PHE A 691 29.11 -10.24 9.56
N ALA A 692 30.31 -10.09 8.99
CA ALA A 692 31.04 -11.21 8.40
C ALA A 692 31.41 -12.24 9.48
N ASP A 693 31.95 -11.75 10.60
CA ASP A 693 32.30 -12.56 11.77
C ASP A 693 31.07 -13.26 12.35
N ALA A 694 29.90 -12.62 12.36
CA ALA A 694 28.66 -13.24 12.82
C ALA A 694 28.28 -14.50 12.02
N LEU A 695 28.74 -14.65 10.77
CA LEU A 695 28.47 -15.84 9.96
C LEU A 695 29.38 -17.03 10.31
N VAL A 696 30.39 -16.83 11.13
CA VAL A 696 31.40 -17.86 11.46
C VAL A 696 31.66 -18.01 12.97
N CYS A 697 31.41 -16.96 13.76
CA CYS A 697 31.69 -16.88 15.18
C CYS A 697 30.38 -16.85 16.00
N GLU A 698 30.19 -17.84 16.85
CA GLU A 698 28.97 -18.02 17.67
C GLU A 698 28.66 -16.83 18.57
N SER A 699 29.66 -16.30 19.28
CA SER A 699 29.46 -15.15 20.19
C SER A 699 29.07 -13.88 19.41
N THR A 700 29.66 -13.68 18.24
CA THR A 700 29.30 -12.56 17.36
C THR A 700 27.93 -12.75 16.72
N ALA A 701 27.58 -13.98 16.33
CA ALA A 701 26.23 -14.35 15.88
C ALA A 701 25.17 -14.01 16.92
N LEU A 702 25.37 -14.46 18.17
CA LEU A 702 24.48 -14.14 19.28
C LEU A 702 24.33 -12.63 19.45
N ARG A 703 25.45 -11.89 19.50
CA ARG A 703 25.42 -10.43 19.67
C ARG A 703 24.64 -9.74 18.56
N VAL A 704 24.86 -10.10 17.29
CA VAL A 704 24.14 -9.54 16.14
C VAL A 704 22.65 -9.92 16.20
N LEU A 705 22.31 -11.17 16.47
CA LEU A 705 20.91 -11.62 16.55
C LEU A 705 20.16 -10.93 17.69
N CYS A 706 20.74 -10.86 18.89
CA CYS A 706 20.16 -10.14 20.01
C CYS A 706 20.00 -8.64 19.72
N THR A 707 20.94 -8.02 19.01
CA THR A 707 20.87 -6.58 18.69
C THR A 707 19.81 -6.25 17.62
N TYR A 708 19.72 -7.07 16.57
CA TYR A 708 18.91 -6.74 15.38
C TYR A 708 17.59 -7.50 15.29
N VAL A 709 17.45 -8.62 15.98
CA VAL A 709 16.25 -9.50 15.99
C VAL A 709 15.69 -9.69 17.41
N GLY A 710 16.40 -9.22 18.45
CA GLY A 710 16.04 -9.42 19.85
C GLY A 710 14.56 -9.15 20.14
N GLY A 711 13.96 -10.02 20.95
CA GLY A 711 12.55 -9.96 21.36
C GLY A 711 11.63 -10.97 20.67
N THR A 712 12.02 -11.56 19.53
CA THR A 712 11.20 -12.59 18.84
C THR A 712 11.62 -14.02 19.16
N LEU A 713 12.92 -14.29 19.30
CA LEU A 713 13.48 -15.62 19.56
C LEU A 713 14.50 -15.57 20.71
N PRO A 714 14.53 -16.59 21.59
CA PRO A 714 15.40 -16.62 22.76
C PRO A 714 16.83 -17.10 22.42
N PHE A 715 17.54 -16.40 21.52
CA PHE A 715 18.85 -16.82 21.00
C PHE A 715 19.89 -17.13 22.09
N LEU A 716 19.91 -16.36 23.18
CA LEU A 716 20.82 -16.58 24.31
C LEU A 716 20.55 -17.95 24.97
N ARG A 717 19.28 -18.27 25.22
CA ARG A 717 18.90 -19.57 25.80
C ARG A 717 19.19 -20.71 24.84
N LEU A 718 18.94 -20.52 23.54
CA LEU A 718 19.25 -21.53 22.52
C LEU A 718 20.75 -21.87 22.54
N GLN A 719 21.61 -20.86 22.50
CA GLN A 719 23.06 -21.07 22.54
C GLN A 719 23.50 -21.72 23.86
N GLN A 720 22.97 -21.28 25.01
CA GLN A 720 23.26 -21.88 26.31
C GLN A 720 22.87 -23.36 26.40
N ASN A 721 21.87 -23.80 25.63
CA ASN A 721 21.46 -25.21 25.54
C ASN A 721 22.16 -25.96 24.39
N GLY A 722 23.27 -25.44 23.87
CA GLY A 722 24.11 -26.13 22.88
C GLY A 722 23.71 -25.91 21.41
N PHE A 723 22.74 -25.03 21.12
CA PHE A 723 22.37 -24.71 19.75
C PHE A 723 23.43 -23.84 19.06
N CYS A 724 24.00 -24.32 17.94
CA CYS A 724 24.99 -23.57 17.16
C CYS A 724 24.32 -22.58 16.19
N LEU A 725 24.30 -21.30 16.56
CA LEU A 725 23.67 -20.21 15.80
C LEU A 725 24.35 -19.98 14.45
N ALA A 726 25.67 -20.06 14.36
CA ALA A 726 26.41 -19.75 13.14
C ALA A 726 26.36 -20.88 12.10
N ARG A 727 26.01 -22.12 12.52
CA ARG A 727 25.94 -23.30 11.64
C ARG A 727 24.52 -23.62 11.17
N ASP A 728 23.50 -23.26 11.95
CA ASP A 728 22.11 -23.54 11.59
C ASP A 728 21.68 -22.80 10.29
N PRO A 729 21.10 -23.49 9.28
CA PRO A 729 20.72 -22.87 8.01
C PRO A 729 19.70 -21.75 8.13
N PHE A 730 18.73 -21.86 9.05
CA PHE A 730 17.71 -20.84 9.27
C PHE A 730 18.32 -19.60 9.92
N VAL A 731 19.14 -19.77 10.95
CA VAL A 731 19.82 -18.66 11.63
C VAL A 731 20.85 -17.99 10.71
N ARG A 732 21.56 -18.75 9.87
CA ARG A 732 22.43 -18.18 8.82
C ARG A 732 21.65 -17.35 7.82
N LEU A 733 20.49 -17.82 7.37
CA LEU A 733 19.62 -17.04 6.48
C LEU A 733 19.11 -15.77 7.18
N LEU A 734 18.80 -15.86 8.47
CA LEU A 734 18.39 -14.73 9.28
C LEU A 734 19.52 -13.68 9.43
N LEU A 735 20.75 -14.11 9.76
CA LEU A 735 21.94 -13.26 9.80
C LEU A 735 22.21 -12.60 8.45
N TYR A 736 22.10 -13.35 7.35
CA TYR A 736 22.25 -12.82 6.00
C TYR A 736 21.15 -11.81 5.66
N THR A 737 19.93 -12.03 6.13
CA THR A 737 18.80 -11.10 5.97
C THR A 737 19.04 -9.82 6.78
N VAL A 738 19.53 -9.93 8.01
CA VAL A 738 19.94 -8.79 8.85
C VAL A 738 21.03 -7.99 8.15
N TYR A 739 22.07 -8.65 7.64
CA TYR A 739 23.12 -8.01 6.85
C TYR A 739 22.57 -7.27 5.63
N ARG A 740 21.76 -7.93 4.78
CA ARG A 740 21.18 -7.30 3.58
C ARG A 740 20.26 -6.14 3.91
N SER A 741 19.40 -6.29 4.91
CA SER A 741 18.49 -5.24 5.37
C SER A 741 19.27 -4.03 5.88
N THR A 742 20.32 -4.26 6.67
CA THR A 742 21.14 -3.21 7.26
C THR A 742 21.98 -2.50 6.20
N MET A 743 22.63 -3.24 5.29
CA MET A 743 23.38 -2.67 4.17
C MET A 743 22.47 -1.92 3.20
N GLY A 744 21.27 -2.44 2.92
CA GLY A 744 20.26 -1.77 2.11
C GLY A 744 19.82 -0.44 2.72
N LYS A 745 19.47 -0.42 4.02
CA LYS A 745 19.14 0.81 4.76
C LYS A 745 20.31 1.80 4.78
N ARG A 746 21.54 1.31 4.92
CA ARG A 746 22.75 2.15 5.04
C ARG A 746 23.24 2.76 3.73
N ARG A 747 22.94 2.14 2.57
CA ARG A 747 23.12 2.80 1.26
C ARG A 747 22.28 4.06 1.12
N CYS A 748 21.11 4.11 1.77
CA CYS A 748 20.23 5.28 1.75
C CYS A 748 20.44 6.23 2.95
N ARG A 749 20.90 5.71 4.11
CA ARG A 749 21.13 6.48 5.35
C ARG A 749 22.38 5.97 6.09
N PRO A 750 23.55 6.63 5.96
CA PRO A 750 24.74 6.28 6.73
C PRO A 750 24.44 6.37 8.24
N GLN A 751 24.56 5.23 8.94
CA GLN A 751 24.51 5.13 10.40
C GLN A 751 25.68 4.26 10.85
N LEU A 752 26.68 4.86 11.52
CA LEU A 752 27.85 4.16 12.04
C LEU A 752 27.69 3.95 13.55
N PHE A 753 27.94 2.74 14.02
CA PHE A 753 27.91 2.43 15.45
C PHE A 753 29.04 3.16 16.17
N TRP A 754 28.73 3.82 17.29
CA TRP A 754 29.72 4.44 18.17
C TRP A 754 29.85 3.61 19.45
N PRO A 755 30.99 2.93 19.69
CA PRO A 755 31.13 2.00 20.82
C PRO A 755 31.11 2.61 22.23
N GLY A 756 31.09 3.94 22.36
CA GLY A 756 31.37 4.61 23.63
C GLY A 756 32.82 5.02 23.64
#